data_AF-A0A3A4Q615-F1
#
_entry.id   AF-A0A3A4Q615-F1
#
_cell.length_a   1.000
_cell.length_b   1.000
_cell.length_c   1.000
_cell.angle_alpha   90.00
_cell.angle_beta   90.00
_cell.angle_gamma   90.00
#
_symmetry.space_group_name_H-M   'P 1'
#
loop_
_entity.id
_entity.type
_entity.pdbx_description
1 polymer ?
#
loop_
_entity_poly.entity_id
_entity_poly.type
_entity_poly.pdbx_seq_one_letter_code
_entity_poly.pdbx_strand_id
1 'polypeptide(L)'
;MVKTMNRRSETTRCGCPFPHPRNRIIAESLQNFPDDIRFAAKEKWAAFADACSRKNLRAPDAPDMIEACTKVFGFSDFVARVCIQHPDLLLDLLTGGDLLRPYGVSEYAERVRRDCGMCADMPALSVVLRRIRKREMIRIAFRDLQGWSDLFETMRDLTNFADASLDVPLSMLYRWLADQYGIPISKKGRPQQLVVLGVGKLGGRELNFSSDIDLMFAFPEAGKTQGGPVSVSNEDFFARLCRRLIEVIGERGPDGLVFRVDIRLRPFGESGPIAMSFDATESYYQQQGREWERYALIKARVVAGDRPEGRALIERLRPFIYRRYLDYGTFESLREMKEKIARENTRKGMKENIKLGSGGIREIEFFGQVFQLIRGGVNPHYRKRGILNIIKLLEKDNGIPETVSREMADAYVFLRHVENRLQMADDLQTHSLPEHPDDRRRLALAMGYADWQRFMDAIETHMERIRLHFSELLATDEPDHPEDEHIRIIKALWTNGPDAERSIEMLAKMGVDRPDTVLTELKSYRDLMDADDVSPQGKKRIKRLVPQILREALSGGDPAMTLRRIHELVKSIRRRSCYAALLLENPDALTRLVKLAQVSPWILSFLSRHPLLLDELLDPRTFNAPLDKGTLYRELTERMERLGTQDLESRMDDARIFKQINTFRIAAADVAGLLPLMKVSDCLTYLAEVILQHALEMSWTPLVEKYGLPDGCRGEKYGFALIAYGKLGGLELGYGSDLDLV
;
A
#
# COMPACT_ATOMS: atom_id res chain seq x y z
N MET A 1 48.53 -41.91 2.22
CA MET A 1 48.27 -40.47 2.01
C MET A 1 46.83 -40.18 2.39
N VAL A 2 46.64 -39.79 3.64
CA VAL A 2 45.37 -39.34 4.20
C VAL A 2 45.27 -37.84 3.93
N LYS A 3 44.21 -37.38 3.28
CA LYS A 3 43.75 -35.98 3.38
C LYS A 3 42.23 -35.92 3.27
N THR A 4 41.66 -35.58 4.41
CA THR A 4 40.26 -35.44 4.77
C THR A 4 39.57 -34.33 3.99
N MET A 5 38.45 -34.66 3.34
CA MET A 5 37.45 -33.71 2.85
C MET A 5 36.71 -33.12 4.04
N ASN A 6 36.89 -31.83 4.29
CA ASN A 6 36.10 -31.08 5.26
C ASN A 6 35.03 -30.29 4.50
N ARG A 7 33.79 -30.80 4.47
CA ARG A 7 32.62 -30.08 3.94
C ARG A 7 32.24 -29.00 4.94
N ARG A 8 32.52 -27.73 4.61
CA ARG A 8 31.87 -26.58 5.27
C ARG A 8 30.46 -26.45 4.68
N SER A 9 29.46 -26.52 5.56
CA SER A 9 28.07 -26.21 5.29
C SER A 9 27.93 -24.72 4.98
N GLU A 10 27.65 -24.37 3.73
CA GLU A 10 27.11 -23.05 3.36
C GLU A 10 25.65 -22.99 3.82
N THR A 11 25.42 -22.33 4.95
CA THR A 11 24.09 -21.87 5.32
C THR A 11 23.72 -20.68 4.44
N THR A 12 22.59 -20.82 3.76
CA THR A 12 21.94 -19.85 2.88
C THR A 12 21.81 -18.48 3.56
N ARG A 13 22.71 -17.55 3.25
CA ARG A 13 22.55 -16.13 3.59
C ARG A 13 21.38 -15.59 2.78
N CYS A 14 20.32 -15.18 3.47
CA CYS A 14 19.28 -14.34 2.87
C CYS A 14 19.95 -13.01 2.46
N GLY A 15 20.23 -12.85 1.16
CA GLY A 15 21.05 -11.78 0.62
C GLY A 15 20.35 -10.43 0.71
N CYS A 16 20.78 -9.59 1.66
CA CYS A 16 20.50 -8.17 1.61
C CYS A 16 21.36 -7.55 0.48
N PRO A 17 20.77 -6.79 -0.46
CA PRO A 17 21.48 -6.31 -1.64
C PRO A 17 22.34 -5.05 -1.40
N PHE A 18 22.46 -4.57 -0.15
CA PHE A 18 23.27 -3.40 0.20
C PHE A 18 24.45 -3.81 1.08
N PRO A 19 25.71 -3.44 0.75
CA PRO A 19 26.86 -3.68 1.61
C PRO A 19 26.70 -2.91 2.92
N HIS A 20 26.54 -3.61 4.04
CA HIS A 20 26.34 -2.99 5.34
C HIS A 20 27.65 -2.42 5.89
N PRO A 21 27.69 -1.15 6.34
CA PRO A 21 28.75 -0.72 7.22
C PRO A 21 28.64 -1.57 8.50
N ARG A 22 29.66 -2.39 8.79
CA ARG A 22 29.78 -2.99 10.13
C ARG A 22 29.69 -1.87 11.15
N ASN A 23 29.03 -2.11 12.29
CA ASN A 23 28.97 -1.26 13.49
C ASN A 23 30.39 -0.97 14.04
N ARG A 24 31.25 -0.31 13.26
CA ARG A 24 32.69 -0.13 13.53
C ARG A 24 32.93 0.88 14.65
N ILE A 25 31.93 1.72 14.94
CA ILE A 25 32.06 2.85 15.87
C ILE A 25 31.70 2.46 17.32
N ILE A 26 30.90 1.42 17.53
CA ILE A 26 30.54 0.92 18.88
C ILE A 26 31.71 0.13 19.52
N ALA A 27 32.86 0.03 18.84
CA ALA A 27 34.04 -0.69 19.33
C ALA A 27 34.87 0.10 20.37
N GLU A 28 34.47 1.32 20.76
CA GLU A 28 35.18 2.07 21.79
C GLU A 28 35.01 1.46 23.18
N SER A 29 36.12 1.35 23.91
CA SER A 29 36.16 0.87 25.29
C SER A 29 35.40 1.82 26.22
N LEU A 30 34.82 1.27 27.30
CA LEU A 30 34.16 2.04 28.36
C LEU A 30 35.08 3.15 28.93
N GLN A 31 36.41 3.00 28.83
CA GLN A 31 37.39 3.99 29.27
C GLN A 31 37.29 5.33 28.53
N ASN A 32 36.78 5.32 27.29
CA ASN A 32 36.60 6.54 26.50
C ASN A 32 35.32 7.31 26.85
N PHE A 33 34.48 6.76 27.73
CA PHE A 33 33.21 7.40 28.09
C PHE A 33 33.48 8.54 29.07
N PRO A 34 32.69 9.63 28.98
CA PRO A 34 32.66 10.68 30.00
C PRO A 34 32.53 10.12 31.42
N ASP A 35 33.20 10.77 32.38
CA ASP A 35 33.38 10.27 33.75
C ASP A 35 32.06 10.01 34.48
N ASP A 36 31.07 10.89 34.27
CA ASP A 36 29.70 10.79 34.79
C ASP A 36 28.98 9.53 34.31
N ILE A 37 28.97 9.29 32.99
CA ILE A 37 28.34 8.11 32.39
C ILE A 37 29.07 6.85 32.80
N ARG A 38 30.41 6.89 32.84
CA ARG A 38 31.25 5.77 33.26
C ARG A 38 31.02 5.42 34.73
N PHE A 39 30.86 6.42 35.60
CA PHE A 39 30.57 6.21 37.02
C PHE A 39 29.18 5.60 37.21
N ALA A 40 28.14 6.19 36.61
CA ALA A 40 26.78 5.68 36.68
C ALA A 40 26.67 4.23 36.14
N ALA A 41 27.39 3.92 35.06
CA ALA A 41 27.47 2.57 34.51
C ALA A 41 28.08 1.56 35.52
N LYS A 42 29.18 1.95 36.19
CA LYS A 42 29.83 1.12 37.23
C LYS A 42 28.94 0.93 38.46
N GLU A 43 28.21 1.94 38.88
CA GLU A 43 27.24 1.82 39.99
C GLU A 43 26.14 0.81 39.66
N LYS A 44 25.56 0.89 38.46
CA LYS A 44 24.56 -0.09 37.99
C LYS A 44 25.12 -1.51 37.94
N TRP A 45 26.36 -1.67 37.49
CA TRP A 45 27.03 -2.98 37.53
C TRP A 45 27.21 -3.49 38.96
N ALA A 46 27.67 -2.64 39.88
CA ALA A 46 27.82 -3.01 41.28
C ALA A 46 26.48 -3.43 41.91
N ALA A 47 25.40 -2.70 41.62
CA ALA A 47 24.05 -3.04 42.05
C ALA A 47 23.57 -4.40 41.50
N PHE A 48 23.92 -4.73 40.24
CA PHE A 48 23.63 -6.04 39.66
C PHE A 48 24.42 -7.16 40.36
N ALA A 49 25.72 -6.97 40.60
CA ALA A 49 26.55 -7.95 41.29
C ALA A 49 26.08 -8.20 42.73
N ASP A 50 25.64 -7.15 43.44
CA ASP A 50 25.01 -7.27 44.75
C ASP A 50 23.66 -8.02 44.66
N ALA A 51 22.82 -7.74 43.66
CA ALA A 51 21.58 -8.47 43.45
C ALA A 51 21.79 -9.96 43.14
N CYS A 52 22.84 -10.32 42.37
CA CYS A 52 23.27 -11.70 42.19
C CYS A 52 23.60 -12.34 43.54
N SER A 53 24.44 -11.67 44.35
CA SER A 53 24.88 -12.16 45.65
C SER A 53 23.70 -12.40 46.61
N ARG A 54 22.76 -11.46 46.68
CA ARG A 54 21.52 -11.59 47.50
C ARG A 54 20.64 -12.76 47.08
N LYS A 55 20.69 -13.18 45.82
CA LYS A 55 19.95 -14.34 45.29
C LYS A 55 20.78 -15.63 45.25
N ASN A 56 21.97 -15.65 45.86
CA ASN A 56 22.92 -16.77 45.81
C ASN A 56 23.32 -17.16 44.37
N LEU A 57 23.43 -16.18 43.48
CA LEU A 57 23.88 -16.34 42.10
C LEU A 57 25.29 -15.77 41.95
N ARG A 58 26.11 -16.36 41.09
CA ARG A 58 27.46 -15.86 40.78
C ARG A 58 27.38 -14.87 39.62
N ALA A 59 27.78 -13.63 39.86
CA ALA A 59 27.93 -12.63 38.80
C ALA A 59 29.06 -13.02 37.82
N PRO A 60 29.01 -12.58 36.55
CA PRO A 60 30.09 -12.81 35.60
C PRO A 60 31.41 -12.22 36.08
N ASP A 61 32.50 -12.99 35.97
CA ASP A 61 33.85 -12.62 36.43
C ASP A 61 34.85 -12.39 35.29
N ALA A 62 34.53 -12.83 34.06
CA ALA A 62 35.34 -12.58 32.89
C ALA A 62 35.44 -11.06 32.59
N PRO A 63 36.65 -10.46 32.51
CA PRO A 63 36.84 -9.01 32.35
C PRO A 63 36.08 -8.42 31.16
N ASP A 64 36.15 -9.07 30.00
CA ASP A 64 35.46 -8.61 28.78
C ASP A 64 33.93 -8.57 28.96
N MET A 65 33.38 -9.52 29.73
CA MET A 65 31.94 -9.57 29.99
C MET A 65 31.51 -8.52 31.02
N ILE A 66 32.35 -8.25 32.02
CA ILE A 66 32.12 -7.16 32.97
C ILE A 66 32.09 -5.82 32.22
N GLU A 67 33.05 -5.57 31.33
CA GLU A 67 33.08 -4.37 30.51
C GLU A 67 31.84 -4.28 29.62
N ALA A 68 31.46 -5.38 28.96
CA ALA A 68 30.28 -5.41 28.10
C ALA A 68 28.98 -5.12 28.87
N CYS A 69 28.77 -5.75 30.02
CA CYS A 69 27.60 -5.51 30.87
C CYS A 69 27.55 -4.07 31.36
N THR A 70 28.68 -3.57 31.87
CA THR A 70 28.79 -2.20 32.39
C THR A 70 28.45 -1.18 31.30
N LYS A 71 28.99 -1.36 30.09
CA LYS A 71 28.68 -0.49 28.95
C LYS A 71 27.20 -0.49 28.57
N VAL A 72 26.56 -1.66 28.46
CA VAL A 72 25.12 -1.74 28.15
C VAL A 72 24.28 -1.09 29.24
N PHE A 73 24.63 -1.26 30.51
CA PHE A 73 23.92 -0.62 31.64
C PHE A 73 24.09 0.91 31.64
N GLY A 74 25.22 1.41 31.12
CA GLY A 74 25.43 2.84 30.88
C GLY A 74 24.49 3.42 29.83
N PHE A 75 24.17 2.64 28.78
CA PHE A 75 23.30 3.05 27.68
C PHE A 75 21.81 2.78 27.88
N SER A 76 21.45 1.78 28.68
CA SER A 76 20.05 1.38 28.87
C SER A 76 19.72 1.22 30.35
N ASP A 77 18.93 2.18 30.85
CA ASP A 77 18.32 2.11 32.18
C ASP A 77 17.33 0.95 32.26
N PHE A 78 16.63 0.64 31.15
CA PHE A 78 15.78 -0.55 31.04
C PHE A 78 16.55 -1.84 31.31
N VAL A 79 17.63 -2.11 30.56
CA VAL A 79 18.39 -3.36 30.71
C VAL A 79 18.98 -3.46 32.11
N ALA A 80 19.58 -2.38 32.61
CA ALA A 80 20.15 -2.36 33.96
C ALA A 80 19.08 -2.67 35.03
N ARG A 81 17.94 -1.97 34.99
CA ARG A 81 16.84 -2.15 35.94
C ARG A 81 16.30 -3.58 35.94
N VAL A 82 16.06 -4.16 34.76
CA VAL A 82 15.53 -5.53 34.67
C VAL A 82 16.57 -6.56 35.13
N CYS A 83 17.85 -6.39 34.77
CA CYS A 83 18.91 -7.30 35.22
C CYS A 83 19.13 -7.23 36.74
N ILE A 84 19.03 -6.05 37.36
CA ILE A 84 19.13 -5.90 38.83
C ILE A 84 17.93 -6.57 39.53
N GLN A 85 16.72 -6.41 39.00
CA GLN A 85 15.52 -7.03 39.58
C GLN A 85 15.49 -8.56 39.38
N HIS A 86 15.90 -9.02 38.19
CA HIS A 86 15.87 -10.42 37.77
C HIS A 86 17.24 -10.86 37.22
N PRO A 87 18.27 -10.99 38.09
CA PRO A 87 19.62 -11.30 37.64
C PRO A 87 19.75 -12.70 37.03
N ASP A 88 18.82 -13.60 37.33
CA ASP A 88 18.71 -14.91 36.70
C ASP A 88 18.56 -14.84 35.17
N LEU A 89 17.89 -13.81 34.64
CA LEU A 89 17.64 -13.70 33.20
C LEU A 89 18.93 -13.46 32.40
N LEU A 90 19.79 -12.56 32.85
CA LEU A 90 21.06 -12.29 32.18
C LEU A 90 22.03 -13.47 32.34
N LEU A 91 22.07 -14.08 33.51
CA LEU A 91 22.92 -15.25 33.76
C LEU A 91 22.50 -16.46 32.93
N ASP A 92 21.19 -16.68 32.73
CA ASP A 92 20.67 -17.71 31.85
C ASP A 92 21.09 -17.47 30.39
N LEU A 93 20.99 -16.22 29.91
CA LEU A 93 21.44 -15.82 28.57
C LEU A 93 22.94 -16.06 28.35
N LEU A 94 23.76 -15.83 29.38
CA LEU A 94 25.21 -16.05 29.34
C LEU A 94 25.56 -17.53 29.39
N THR A 95 24.99 -18.27 30.34
CA THR A 95 25.27 -19.70 30.54
C THR A 95 24.82 -20.53 29.34
N GLY A 96 23.69 -20.17 28.73
CA GLY A 96 23.20 -20.80 27.50
C GLY A 96 23.93 -20.36 26.22
N GLY A 97 24.83 -19.37 26.29
CA GLY A 97 25.50 -18.78 25.13
C GLY A 97 24.58 -17.98 24.20
N ASP A 98 23.32 -17.77 24.58
CA ASP A 98 22.28 -17.13 23.78
C ASP A 98 22.55 -15.64 23.55
N LEU A 99 23.22 -14.98 24.50
CA LEU A 99 23.60 -13.58 24.38
C LEU A 99 24.57 -13.34 23.21
N LEU A 100 25.45 -14.31 22.94
CA LEU A 100 26.58 -14.16 22.03
C LEU A 100 26.29 -14.61 20.59
N ARG A 101 25.10 -15.15 20.31
CA ARG A 101 24.74 -15.64 18.97
C ARG A 101 23.38 -15.11 18.48
N PRO A 102 23.19 -15.02 17.15
CA PRO A 102 21.86 -14.90 16.57
C PRO A 102 21.06 -16.19 16.79
N TYR A 103 19.74 -16.07 16.84
CA TYR A 103 18.84 -17.22 16.86
C TYR A 103 18.48 -17.71 15.47
N GLY A 104 18.19 -19.01 15.37
CA GLY A 104 17.63 -19.62 14.17
C GLY A 104 16.18 -19.20 13.90
N VAL A 105 15.66 -19.53 12.71
CA VAL A 105 14.31 -19.13 12.27
C VAL A 105 13.19 -19.68 13.17
N SER A 106 13.33 -20.89 13.70
CA SER A 106 12.31 -21.56 14.54
C SER A 106 12.55 -21.41 16.04
N GLU A 107 13.71 -20.89 16.45
CA GLU A 107 14.18 -21.02 17.83
C GLU A 107 13.32 -20.22 18.82
N TYR A 108 12.83 -19.04 18.43
CA TYR A 108 11.86 -18.29 19.24
C TYR A 108 10.58 -19.09 19.49
N ALA A 109 10.02 -19.73 18.45
CA ALA A 109 8.81 -20.52 18.59
C ALA A 109 9.03 -21.78 19.44
N GLU A 110 10.20 -22.41 19.33
CA GLU A 110 10.58 -23.56 20.15
C GLU A 110 10.71 -23.18 21.64
N ARG A 111 11.35 -22.06 21.94
CA ARG A 111 11.50 -21.55 23.32
C ARG A 111 10.17 -21.15 23.93
N VAL A 112 9.37 -20.35 23.22
CA VAL A 112 8.04 -19.95 23.70
C VAL A 112 7.16 -21.18 23.91
N ARG A 113 7.20 -22.17 23.01
CA ARG A 113 6.47 -23.43 23.17
C ARG A 113 6.93 -24.23 24.38
N ARG A 114 8.24 -24.35 24.61
CA ARG A 114 8.81 -25.05 25.76
C ARG A 114 8.35 -24.40 27.07
N ASP A 115 8.50 -23.08 27.17
CA ASP A 115 8.26 -22.35 28.41
C ASP A 115 6.75 -22.22 28.71
N CYS A 116 5.92 -22.03 27.69
CA CYS A 116 4.46 -21.96 27.84
C CYS A 116 3.78 -23.35 27.91
N GLY A 117 4.47 -24.43 27.52
CA GLY A 117 3.85 -25.75 27.31
C GLY A 117 3.16 -26.35 28.53
N MET A 118 3.55 -25.92 29.74
CA MET A 118 3.00 -26.38 31.02
C MET A 118 1.99 -25.40 31.65
N CYS A 119 1.69 -24.28 31.01
CA CYS A 119 0.69 -23.34 31.54
C CYS A 119 -0.69 -23.98 31.52
N ALA A 120 -1.39 -23.96 32.66
CA ALA A 120 -2.72 -24.55 32.81
C ALA A 120 -3.85 -23.57 32.45
N ASP A 121 -3.59 -22.26 32.51
CA ASP A 121 -4.59 -21.20 32.35
C ASP A 121 -3.99 -19.90 31.77
N MET A 122 -4.86 -18.92 31.50
CA MET A 122 -4.50 -17.61 30.94
C MET A 122 -3.62 -16.76 31.88
N PRO A 123 -3.87 -16.68 33.21
CA PRO A 123 -2.97 -16.00 34.14
C PRO A 123 -1.54 -16.55 34.09
N ALA A 124 -1.36 -17.87 34.17
CA ALA A 124 -0.03 -18.50 34.10
C ALA A 124 0.65 -18.24 32.75
N LEU A 125 -0.11 -18.35 31.65
CA LEU A 125 0.38 -18.07 30.31
C LEU A 125 0.89 -16.63 30.17
N SER A 126 0.13 -15.66 30.68
CA SER A 126 0.50 -14.24 30.63
C SER A 126 1.76 -13.93 31.46
N VAL A 127 1.93 -14.56 32.63
CA VAL A 127 3.14 -14.40 33.46
C VAL A 127 4.37 -14.96 32.73
N VAL A 128 4.27 -16.16 32.17
CA VAL A 128 5.37 -16.80 31.43
C VAL A 128 5.78 -15.96 30.22
N LEU A 129 4.82 -15.50 29.41
CA LEU A 129 5.12 -14.67 28.23
C LEU A 129 5.80 -13.34 28.59
N ARG A 130 5.41 -12.69 29.68
CA ARG A 130 6.06 -11.46 30.17
C ARG A 130 7.49 -11.73 30.63
N ARG A 131 7.76 -12.88 31.28
CA ARG A 131 9.13 -13.28 31.64
C ARG A 131 9.99 -13.52 30.38
N ILE A 132 9.44 -14.20 29.37
CA ILE A 132 10.13 -14.41 28.08
C ILE A 132 10.41 -13.06 27.42
N ARG A 133 9.44 -12.13 27.38
CA ARG A 133 9.67 -10.76 26.87
C ARG A 133 10.87 -10.11 27.55
N LYS A 134 10.89 -10.06 28.89
CA LYS A 134 12.00 -9.44 29.64
C LYS A 134 13.35 -10.03 29.20
N ARG A 135 13.45 -11.37 29.16
CA ARG A 135 14.65 -12.09 28.73
C ARG A 135 15.07 -11.71 27.31
N GLU A 136 14.16 -11.78 26.35
CA GLU A 136 14.49 -11.56 24.94
C GLU A 136 14.77 -10.09 24.61
N MET A 137 14.09 -9.15 25.27
CA MET A 137 14.38 -7.72 25.13
C MET A 137 15.75 -7.36 25.70
N ILE A 138 16.17 -7.97 26.83
CA ILE A 138 17.55 -7.85 27.32
C ILE A 138 18.52 -8.33 26.24
N ARG A 139 18.33 -9.56 25.73
CA ARG A 139 19.24 -10.14 24.72
C ARG A 139 19.36 -9.23 23.49
N ILE A 140 18.24 -8.79 22.92
CA ILE A 140 18.21 -7.98 21.71
C ILE A 140 18.87 -6.61 21.94
N ALA A 141 18.54 -5.92 23.05
CA ALA A 141 19.15 -4.63 23.37
C ALA A 141 20.66 -4.77 23.59
N PHE A 142 21.09 -5.81 24.31
CA PHE A 142 22.50 -6.05 24.60
C PHE A 142 23.30 -6.25 23.32
N ARG A 143 22.78 -7.07 22.38
CA ARG A 143 23.44 -7.33 21.10
C ARG A 143 23.55 -6.08 20.22
N ASP A 144 22.52 -5.23 20.15
CA ASP A 144 22.58 -3.96 19.39
C ASP A 144 23.52 -2.95 20.05
N LEU A 145 23.38 -2.72 21.35
CA LEU A 145 24.17 -1.73 22.10
C LEU A 145 25.66 -2.09 22.23
N GLN A 146 26.00 -3.39 22.07
CA GLN A 146 27.38 -3.84 21.92
C GLN A 146 27.89 -3.83 20.47
N GLY A 147 27.00 -3.62 19.49
CA GLY A 147 27.33 -3.73 18.07
C GLY A 147 27.55 -5.17 17.59
N TRP A 148 27.11 -6.17 18.36
CA TRP A 148 27.18 -7.60 18.00
C TRP A 148 26.10 -8.02 16.98
N SER A 149 25.03 -7.24 16.86
CA SER A 149 24.01 -7.37 15.81
C SER A 149 23.95 -6.11 14.94
N ASP A 150 23.60 -6.29 13.67
CA ASP A 150 23.20 -5.18 12.81
C ASP A 150 21.69 -4.88 12.95
N LEU A 151 21.23 -3.80 12.32
CA LEU A 151 19.81 -3.42 12.34
C LEU A 151 18.89 -4.55 11.86
N PHE A 152 19.28 -5.31 10.84
CA PHE A 152 18.44 -6.33 10.23
C PHE A 152 18.27 -7.52 11.16
N GLU A 153 19.33 -7.93 11.86
CA GLU A 153 19.26 -8.90 12.92
C GLU A 153 18.35 -8.42 14.06
N THR A 154 18.51 -7.19 14.53
CA THR A 154 17.65 -6.61 15.59
C THR A 154 16.18 -6.62 15.18
N MET A 155 15.83 -6.12 14.00
CA MET A 155 14.45 -6.10 13.50
C MET A 155 13.90 -7.52 13.29
N ARG A 156 14.72 -8.44 12.78
CA ARG A 156 14.34 -9.85 12.58
C ARG A 156 14.06 -10.53 13.92
N ASP A 157 14.92 -10.34 14.91
CA ASP A 157 14.78 -10.95 16.23
C ASP A 157 13.51 -10.43 16.93
N LEU A 158 13.26 -9.11 16.90
CA LEU A 158 12.01 -8.50 17.39
C LEU A 158 10.77 -9.06 16.67
N THR A 159 10.84 -9.19 15.35
CA THR A 159 9.74 -9.72 14.52
C THR A 159 9.46 -11.19 14.79
N ASN A 160 10.50 -12.01 14.85
CA ASN A 160 10.36 -13.45 15.09
C ASN A 160 9.90 -13.72 16.52
N PHE A 161 10.34 -12.91 17.49
CA PHE A 161 9.81 -12.97 18.85
C PHE A 161 8.32 -12.63 18.87
N ALA A 162 7.88 -11.55 18.22
CA ALA A 162 6.47 -11.19 18.12
C ALA A 162 5.62 -12.30 17.44
N ASP A 163 6.11 -12.88 16.34
CA ASP A 163 5.44 -14.01 15.67
C ASP A 163 5.25 -15.19 16.62
N ALA A 164 6.31 -15.59 17.35
CA ALA A 164 6.26 -16.71 18.30
C ALA A 164 5.33 -16.43 19.49
N SER A 165 5.36 -15.21 20.02
CA SER A 165 4.47 -14.74 21.09
C SER A 165 3.02 -14.61 20.65
N LEU A 166 2.69 -14.67 19.36
CA LEU A 166 1.31 -14.74 18.89
C LEU A 166 0.89 -16.19 18.60
N ASP A 167 1.72 -16.94 17.87
CA ASP A 167 1.36 -18.25 17.30
C ASP A 167 1.22 -19.36 18.37
N VAL A 168 2.15 -19.37 19.33
CA VAL A 168 2.15 -20.37 20.41
C VAL A 168 0.95 -20.19 21.36
N PRO A 169 0.71 -19.01 21.97
CA PRO A 169 -0.44 -18.84 22.84
C PRO A 169 -1.76 -18.97 22.10
N LEU A 170 -1.87 -18.52 20.84
CA LEU A 170 -3.08 -18.73 20.03
C LEU A 170 -3.46 -20.22 19.96
N SER A 171 -2.48 -21.10 19.71
CA SER A 171 -2.70 -22.56 19.65
C SER A 171 -3.17 -23.14 20.99
N MET A 172 -2.70 -22.61 22.11
CA MET A 172 -3.14 -23.03 23.45
C MET A 172 -4.56 -22.54 23.74
N LEU A 173 -4.81 -21.25 23.53
CA LEU A 173 -6.11 -20.61 23.75
C LEU A 173 -7.20 -21.23 22.88
N TYR A 174 -6.88 -21.59 21.63
CA TYR A 174 -7.80 -22.29 20.74
C TYR A 174 -8.22 -23.63 21.32
N ARG A 175 -7.28 -24.44 21.83
CA ARG A 175 -7.59 -25.75 22.45
C ARG A 175 -8.50 -25.58 23.67
N TRP A 176 -8.14 -24.70 24.60
CA TRP A 176 -8.96 -24.45 25.79
C TRP A 176 -10.36 -23.94 25.46
N LEU A 177 -10.50 -23.12 24.40
CA LEU A 177 -11.80 -22.65 23.96
C LEU A 177 -12.59 -23.75 23.24
N ALA A 178 -11.92 -24.60 22.47
CA ALA A 178 -12.53 -25.75 21.80
C ALA A 178 -13.01 -26.82 22.80
N ASP A 179 -12.33 -27.01 23.93
CA ASP A 179 -12.81 -27.89 25.01
C ASP A 179 -14.15 -27.38 25.61
N GLN A 180 -14.37 -26.07 25.61
CA GLN A 180 -15.58 -25.43 26.14
C GLN A 180 -16.72 -25.33 25.13
N TYR A 181 -16.41 -25.06 23.86
CA TYR A 181 -17.42 -24.72 22.85
C TYR A 181 -17.44 -25.68 21.66
N GLY A 182 -16.51 -26.61 21.58
CA GLY A 182 -16.31 -27.47 20.41
C GLY A 182 -15.45 -26.82 19.34
N ILE A 183 -15.14 -27.58 18.30
CA ILE A 183 -14.30 -27.17 17.19
C ILE A 183 -15.15 -26.38 16.18
N PRO A 184 -14.76 -25.16 15.78
CA PRO A 184 -15.39 -24.44 14.67
C PRO A 184 -15.30 -25.26 13.39
N ILE A 185 -16.43 -25.53 12.76
CA ILE A 185 -16.47 -26.25 11.50
C ILE A 185 -17.14 -25.41 10.40
N SER A 186 -16.73 -25.73 9.18
CA SER A 186 -17.33 -25.32 7.93
C SER A 186 -18.73 -25.91 7.73
N LYS A 187 -19.54 -25.34 6.83
CA LYS A 187 -20.79 -25.93 6.34
C LYS A 187 -20.59 -27.35 5.77
N LYS A 188 -19.37 -27.67 5.31
CA LYS A 188 -18.96 -28.98 4.79
C LYS A 188 -18.29 -29.86 5.86
N GLY A 189 -18.34 -29.47 7.13
CA GLY A 189 -17.78 -30.25 8.25
C GLY A 189 -16.25 -30.14 8.43
N ARG A 190 -15.57 -29.26 7.70
CA ARG A 190 -14.10 -29.09 7.84
C ARG A 190 -13.75 -28.22 9.05
N PRO A 191 -12.84 -28.63 9.95
CA PRO A 191 -12.35 -27.78 11.03
C PRO A 191 -11.74 -26.48 10.50
N GLN A 192 -11.94 -25.39 11.23
CA GLN A 192 -11.44 -24.06 10.88
C GLN A 192 -10.60 -23.47 12.00
N GLN A 193 -9.55 -22.76 11.63
CA GLN A 193 -8.68 -22.04 12.55
C GLN A 193 -8.69 -20.55 12.25
N LEU A 194 -8.26 -19.77 13.24
CA LEU A 194 -8.10 -18.33 13.09
C LEU A 194 -6.90 -18.03 12.19
N VAL A 195 -7.01 -17.00 11.37
CA VAL A 195 -5.89 -16.36 10.67
C VAL A 195 -5.60 -15.03 11.35
N VAL A 196 -4.34 -14.83 11.74
CA VAL A 196 -3.85 -13.55 12.23
C VAL A 196 -2.93 -12.93 11.19
N LEU A 197 -3.32 -11.77 10.67
CA LEU A 197 -2.50 -10.96 9.76
C LEU A 197 -1.79 -9.87 10.56
N GLY A 198 -0.47 -9.80 10.43
CA GLY A 198 0.30 -8.63 10.84
C GLY A 198 0.39 -7.64 9.69
N VAL A 199 0.10 -6.37 9.98
CA VAL A 199 0.24 -5.25 9.04
C VAL A 199 1.33 -4.29 9.55
N GLY A 200 1.54 -3.16 8.86
CA GLY A 200 2.53 -2.17 9.27
C GLY A 200 3.94 -2.76 9.41
N LYS A 201 4.62 -2.44 10.52
CA LYS A 201 6.00 -2.87 10.78
C LYS A 201 6.12 -4.37 11.03
N LEU A 202 5.17 -4.97 11.75
CA LEU A 202 5.13 -6.42 11.95
C LEU A 202 4.97 -7.15 10.61
N GLY A 203 4.06 -6.65 9.76
CA GLY A 203 3.86 -7.11 8.39
C GLY A 203 5.14 -7.01 7.54
N GLY A 204 5.83 -5.88 7.63
CA GLY A 204 7.09 -5.60 6.94
C GLY A 204 8.28 -6.45 7.38
N ARG A 205 8.20 -7.11 8.55
CA ARG A 205 9.35 -7.67 9.29
C ARG A 205 10.38 -6.61 9.68
N GLU A 206 9.87 -5.44 10.04
CA GLU A 206 10.63 -4.22 10.33
C GLU A 206 10.20 -3.68 11.70
N LEU A 207 9.97 -4.55 12.69
CA LEU A 207 9.65 -4.10 14.05
C LEU A 207 10.85 -3.38 14.70
N ASN A 208 10.52 -2.38 15.50
CA ASN A 208 11.46 -1.64 16.35
C ASN A 208 11.33 -2.13 17.78
N PHE A 209 12.29 -1.77 18.62
CA PHE A 209 12.42 -2.28 19.99
C PHE A 209 11.13 -2.17 20.84
N SER A 210 10.48 -1.01 20.84
CA SER A 210 9.25 -0.74 21.59
C SER A 210 8.12 -0.33 20.62
N SER A 211 7.74 -1.27 19.75
CA SER A 211 6.66 -1.09 18.76
C SER A 211 5.34 -1.70 19.21
N ASP A 212 4.25 -1.16 18.69
CA ASP A 212 2.95 -1.83 18.69
C ASP A 212 2.96 -2.95 17.64
N ILE A 213 2.12 -3.96 17.85
CA ILE A 213 1.82 -4.99 16.85
C ILE A 213 0.44 -4.72 16.25
N ASP A 214 0.44 -4.33 14.98
CA ASP A 214 -0.77 -4.07 14.21
C ASP A 214 -1.34 -5.39 13.67
N LEU A 215 -2.54 -5.78 14.13
CA LEU A 215 -3.16 -7.07 13.83
C LEU A 215 -4.53 -6.92 13.16
N MET A 216 -4.82 -7.85 12.25
CA MET A 216 -6.16 -8.10 11.73
C MET A 216 -6.48 -9.58 11.85
N PHE A 217 -7.72 -9.90 12.20
CA PHE A 217 -8.17 -11.27 12.42
C PHE A 217 -9.21 -11.67 11.38
N ALA A 218 -9.06 -12.86 10.82
CA ALA A 218 -10.01 -13.42 9.87
C ALA A 218 -10.16 -14.93 10.07
N PHE A 219 -11.25 -15.50 9.56
CA PHE A 219 -11.47 -16.94 9.53
C PHE A 219 -12.14 -17.36 8.21
N PRO A 220 -12.00 -18.62 7.76
CA PRO A 220 -12.43 -19.00 6.41
C PRO A 220 -13.91 -18.76 6.11
N GLU A 221 -14.82 -19.33 6.89
CA GLU A 221 -16.25 -19.32 6.60
C GLU A 221 -17.14 -19.35 7.85
N ALA A 222 -18.33 -18.77 7.72
CA ALA A 222 -19.38 -18.83 8.74
C ALA A 222 -19.81 -20.28 8.99
N GLY A 223 -20.17 -20.58 10.23
CA GLY A 223 -20.50 -21.94 10.66
C GLY A 223 -20.83 -21.99 12.15
N LYS A 224 -20.82 -23.20 12.71
CA LYS A 224 -21.02 -23.42 14.15
C LYS A 224 -19.98 -24.39 14.68
N THR A 225 -19.70 -24.31 15.96
CA THR A 225 -18.82 -25.25 16.63
C THR A 225 -19.51 -26.60 16.86
N GLN A 226 -18.73 -27.69 16.83
CA GLN A 226 -19.20 -29.05 17.06
C GLN A 226 -18.30 -29.81 18.04
N GLY A 227 -18.87 -30.76 18.79
CA GLY A 227 -18.15 -31.66 19.69
C GLY A 227 -17.85 -31.11 21.09
N GLY A 228 -18.33 -29.90 21.42
CA GLY A 228 -18.24 -29.33 22.77
C GLY A 228 -19.59 -29.29 23.49
N PRO A 229 -19.60 -28.97 24.79
CA PRO A 229 -20.82 -28.94 25.60
C PRO A 229 -21.80 -27.82 25.18
N VAL A 230 -21.31 -26.74 24.57
CA VAL A 230 -22.15 -25.62 24.06
C VAL A 230 -21.73 -25.27 22.64
N SER A 231 -22.67 -25.34 21.68
CA SER A 231 -22.43 -24.91 20.30
C SER A 231 -22.66 -23.40 20.15
N VAL A 232 -21.70 -22.69 19.54
CA VAL A 232 -21.76 -21.26 19.22
C VAL A 232 -21.45 -21.03 17.74
N SER A 233 -21.71 -19.84 17.22
CA SER A 233 -21.29 -19.50 15.85
C SER A 233 -19.77 -19.36 15.76
N ASN A 234 -19.21 -19.58 14.57
CA ASN A 234 -17.78 -19.37 14.33
C ASN A 234 -17.37 -17.92 14.61
N GLU A 235 -18.22 -16.94 14.28
CA GLU A 235 -18.02 -15.53 14.59
C GLU A 235 -17.81 -15.31 16.10
N ASP A 236 -18.67 -15.88 16.95
CA ASP A 236 -18.57 -15.72 18.41
C ASP A 236 -17.34 -16.46 18.96
N PHE A 237 -17.07 -17.68 18.48
CA PHE A 237 -15.89 -18.44 18.88
C PHE A 237 -14.60 -17.67 18.58
N PHE A 238 -14.43 -17.22 17.34
CA PHE A 238 -13.23 -16.50 16.93
C PHE A 238 -13.14 -15.12 17.57
N ALA A 239 -14.26 -14.43 17.81
CA ALA A 239 -14.25 -13.18 18.56
C ALA A 239 -13.77 -13.37 20.01
N ARG A 240 -14.22 -14.43 20.70
CA ARG A 240 -13.73 -14.80 22.04
C ARG A 240 -12.25 -15.14 22.02
N LEU A 241 -11.80 -15.93 21.04
CA LEU A 241 -10.40 -16.30 20.90
C LEU A 241 -9.50 -15.07 20.70
N CYS A 242 -9.91 -14.14 19.85
CA CYS A 242 -9.17 -12.89 19.62
C CYS A 242 -9.07 -12.06 20.91
N ARG A 243 -10.17 -11.91 21.67
CA ARG A 243 -10.16 -11.18 22.95
C ARG A 243 -9.21 -11.82 23.96
N ARG A 244 -9.23 -13.16 24.11
CA ARG A 244 -8.31 -13.88 25.01
C ARG A 244 -6.85 -13.70 24.59
N LEU A 245 -6.55 -13.72 23.28
CA LEU A 245 -5.19 -13.48 22.80
C LEU A 245 -4.73 -12.05 23.09
N ILE A 246 -5.58 -11.05 22.82
CA ILE A 246 -5.27 -9.65 23.10
C ILE A 246 -5.07 -9.40 24.59
N GLU A 247 -5.86 -10.05 25.45
CA GLU A 247 -5.71 -9.98 26.91
C GLU A 247 -4.35 -10.51 27.36
N VAL A 248 -3.99 -11.73 26.95
CA VAL A 248 -2.71 -12.38 27.32
C VAL A 248 -1.49 -11.58 26.85
N ILE A 249 -1.58 -10.93 25.69
CA ILE A 249 -0.45 -10.21 25.07
C ILE A 249 -0.40 -8.73 25.48
N GLY A 250 -1.56 -8.07 25.52
CA GLY A 250 -1.70 -6.62 25.63
C GLY A 250 -2.00 -6.09 27.02
N GLU A 251 -2.55 -6.90 27.93
CA GLU A 251 -2.88 -6.42 29.26
C GLU A 251 -1.62 -6.16 30.09
N ARG A 252 -1.60 -5.04 30.82
CA ARG A 252 -0.49 -4.65 31.68
C ARG A 252 -0.65 -5.27 33.06
N GLY A 253 0.21 -6.24 33.37
CA GLY A 253 0.33 -6.84 34.70
C GLY A 253 1.46 -6.24 35.54
N PRO A 254 1.74 -6.81 36.73
CA PRO A 254 2.86 -6.38 37.59
C PRO A 254 4.23 -6.44 36.90
N ASP A 255 4.40 -7.41 36.01
CA ASP A 255 5.60 -7.61 35.20
C ASP A 255 5.60 -6.84 33.88
N GLY A 256 4.63 -5.96 33.65
CA GLY A 256 4.44 -5.22 32.40
C GLY A 256 3.50 -5.91 31.43
N LEU A 257 3.71 -5.70 30.13
CA LEU A 257 2.92 -6.28 29.02
C LEU A 257 3.84 -7.07 28.09
N VAL A 258 3.29 -7.91 27.21
CA VAL A 258 4.09 -8.63 26.19
C VAL A 258 4.29 -7.73 24.97
N PHE A 259 3.20 -7.25 24.36
CA PHE A 259 3.20 -6.26 23.29
C PHE A 259 1.96 -5.38 23.37
N ARG A 260 2.08 -4.11 23.01
CA ARG A 260 0.89 -3.29 22.74
C ARG A 260 0.25 -3.77 21.46
N VAL A 261 -1.04 -4.03 21.49
CA VAL A 261 -1.79 -4.56 20.34
C VAL A 261 -2.67 -3.47 19.76
N ASP A 262 -2.51 -3.21 18.46
CA ASP A 262 -3.39 -2.30 17.71
C ASP A 262 -4.19 -3.10 16.68
N ILE A 263 -5.51 -2.96 16.72
CA ILE A 263 -6.45 -3.64 15.81
C ILE A 263 -7.30 -2.65 15.01
N ARG A 264 -6.94 -1.36 14.99
CA ARG A 264 -7.73 -0.29 14.37
C ARG A 264 -7.68 -0.30 12.85
N LEU A 265 -6.71 -1.01 12.26
CA LEU A 265 -6.57 -1.16 10.80
C LEU A 265 -7.47 -2.26 10.22
N ARG A 266 -8.30 -2.92 11.04
CA ARG A 266 -9.30 -3.90 10.58
C ARG A 266 -10.46 -3.20 9.85
N PRO A 267 -11.23 -3.94 9.01
CA PRO A 267 -12.43 -3.41 8.37
C PRO A 267 -13.38 -2.71 9.36
N PHE A 268 -13.93 -1.57 8.94
CA PHE A 268 -14.78 -0.70 9.77
C PHE A 268 -14.10 -0.09 11.01
N GLY A 269 -12.78 -0.25 11.17
CA GLY A 269 -12.01 0.31 12.27
C GLY A 269 -12.50 -0.14 13.64
N GLU A 270 -12.51 0.77 14.62
CA GLU A 270 -12.90 0.48 16.01
C GLU A 270 -14.35 -0.02 16.17
N SER A 271 -15.25 0.40 15.29
CA SER A 271 -16.66 -0.01 15.30
C SER A 271 -16.91 -1.35 14.62
N GLY A 272 -15.90 -1.93 13.96
CA GLY A 272 -16.00 -3.19 13.25
C GLY A 272 -15.90 -4.43 14.15
N PRO A 273 -16.41 -5.59 13.68
CA PRO A 273 -16.17 -6.87 14.34
C PRO A 273 -14.67 -7.13 14.48
N ILE A 274 -14.27 -7.80 15.57
CA ILE A 274 -12.86 -8.08 15.84
C ILE A 274 -12.25 -9.08 14.86
N ALA A 275 -13.06 -10.02 14.36
CA ALA A 275 -12.72 -11.00 13.36
C ALA A 275 -13.85 -11.13 12.33
N MET A 276 -13.50 -11.30 11.06
CA MET A 276 -14.44 -11.44 9.95
C MET A 276 -14.19 -12.72 9.15
N SER A 277 -15.25 -13.25 8.52
CA SER A 277 -15.08 -14.32 7.54
C SER A 277 -14.31 -13.80 6.31
N PHE A 278 -13.70 -14.70 5.53
CA PHE A 278 -12.96 -14.29 4.32
C PHE A 278 -13.87 -13.58 3.32
N ASP A 279 -15.09 -14.10 3.10
CA ASP A 279 -16.05 -13.50 2.17
C ASP A 279 -16.50 -12.10 2.62
N ALA A 280 -16.72 -11.90 3.94
CA ALA A 280 -17.07 -10.58 4.48
C ALA A 280 -15.90 -9.59 4.38
N THR A 281 -14.66 -10.08 4.60
CA THR A 281 -13.44 -9.28 4.47
C THR A 281 -13.23 -8.84 3.02
N GLU A 282 -13.37 -9.76 2.07
CA GLU A 282 -13.26 -9.48 0.64
C GLU A 282 -14.36 -8.50 0.18
N SER A 283 -15.61 -8.73 0.58
CA SER A 283 -16.74 -7.85 0.25
C SER A 283 -16.52 -6.42 0.74
N TYR A 284 -16.00 -6.25 1.97
CA TYR A 284 -15.69 -4.94 2.51
C TYR A 284 -14.68 -4.19 1.64
N TYR A 285 -13.55 -4.83 1.31
CA TYR A 285 -12.50 -4.15 0.54
C TYR A 285 -12.92 -3.87 -0.91
N GLN A 286 -13.72 -4.75 -1.52
CA GLN A 286 -14.26 -4.51 -2.86
C GLN A 286 -15.23 -3.33 -2.90
N GLN A 287 -16.09 -3.17 -1.89
CA GLN A 287 -17.18 -2.19 -1.91
C GLN A 287 -16.83 -0.86 -1.23
N GLN A 288 -16.05 -0.89 -0.15
CA GLN A 288 -15.82 0.24 0.76
C GLN A 288 -14.35 0.59 0.95
N GLY A 289 -13.44 -0.25 0.46
CA GLY A 289 -12.01 -0.12 0.74
C GLY A 289 -11.38 1.15 0.15
N ARG A 290 -10.65 1.87 0.99
CA ARG A 290 -10.06 3.17 0.72
C ARG A 290 -8.59 3.07 0.31
N GLU A 291 -8.06 4.12 -0.32
CA GLU A 291 -6.67 4.15 -0.82
C GLU A 291 -5.62 3.99 0.28
N TRP A 292 -5.85 4.55 1.47
CA TRP A 292 -4.95 4.37 2.61
C TRP A 292 -4.97 2.94 3.16
N GLU A 293 -6.06 2.19 2.98
CA GLU A 293 -6.13 0.78 3.39
C GLU A 293 -5.32 -0.11 2.44
N ARG A 294 -5.27 0.22 1.15
CA ARG A 294 -4.33 -0.41 0.21
C ARG A 294 -2.90 -0.21 0.67
N TYR A 295 -2.57 1.03 1.04
CA TYR A 295 -1.25 1.38 1.56
C TYR A 295 -0.88 0.54 2.81
N ALA A 296 -1.80 0.38 3.76
CA ALA A 296 -1.59 -0.43 4.95
C ALA A 296 -1.40 -1.94 4.62
N LEU A 297 -2.21 -2.47 3.70
CA LEU A 297 -2.21 -3.88 3.33
C LEU A 297 -1.01 -4.32 2.47
N ILE A 298 -0.22 -3.40 1.90
CA ILE A 298 1.03 -3.74 1.19
C ILE A 298 1.92 -4.64 2.04
N LYS A 299 2.03 -4.33 3.34
CA LYS A 299 2.88 -5.06 4.28
C LYS A 299 2.18 -6.28 4.89
N ALA A 300 0.91 -6.55 4.60
CA ALA A 300 0.15 -7.63 5.23
C ALA A 300 0.83 -9.01 5.05
N ARG A 301 0.93 -9.76 6.15
CA ARG A 301 1.39 -11.16 6.15
C ARG A 301 0.72 -11.96 7.26
N VAL A 302 0.61 -13.27 7.09
CA VAL A 302 0.19 -14.16 8.17
C VAL A 302 1.29 -14.23 9.24
N VAL A 303 0.94 -13.91 10.48
CA VAL A 303 1.87 -13.94 11.64
C VAL A 303 1.62 -15.15 12.53
N ALA A 304 0.36 -15.53 12.71
CA ALA A 304 -0.08 -16.63 13.56
C ALA A 304 -1.33 -17.32 13.01
N GLY A 305 -1.57 -18.56 13.45
CA GLY A 305 -2.74 -19.35 13.08
C GLY A 305 -2.59 -20.06 11.75
N ASP A 306 -3.66 -20.17 10.97
CA ASP A 306 -3.66 -20.95 9.72
C ASP A 306 -2.89 -20.24 8.60
N ARG A 307 -1.62 -20.63 8.43
CA ARG A 307 -0.72 -20.01 7.44
C ARG A 307 -1.15 -20.29 5.98
N PRO A 308 -1.53 -21.52 5.59
CA PRO A 308 -2.11 -21.78 4.28
C PRO A 308 -3.36 -20.94 3.96
N GLU A 309 -4.37 -20.95 4.82
CA GLU A 309 -5.63 -20.21 4.59
C GLU A 309 -5.40 -18.70 4.59
N GLY A 310 -4.54 -18.20 5.48
CA GLY A 310 -4.19 -16.77 5.49
C GLY A 310 -3.43 -16.32 4.25
N ARG A 311 -2.61 -17.18 3.63
CA ARG A 311 -2.02 -16.88 2.31
C ARG A 311 -3.12 -16.79 1.26
N ALA A 312 -4.07 -17.74 1.24
CA ALA A 312 -5.19 -17.70 0.31
C ALA A 312 -6.02 -16.40 0.46
N LEU A 313 -6.28 -15.94 1.68
CA LEU A 313 -6.93 -14.64 1.92
C LEU A 313 -6.14 -13.46 1.32
N ILE A 314 -4.81 -13.40 1.54
CA ILE A 314 -3.98 -12.33 0.96
C ILE A 314 -4.03 -12.38 -0.58
N GLU A 315 -4.05 -13.57 -1.18
CA GLU A 315 -4.21 -13.73 -2.62
C GLU A 315 -5.57 -13.20 -3.11
N ARG A 316 -6.66 -13.49 -2.38
CA ARG A 316 -8.01 -12.95 -2.67
C ARG A 316 -8.05 -11.42 -2.58
N LEU A 317 -7.35 -10.83 -1.61
CA LEU A 317 -7.27 -9.37 -1.45
C LEU A 317 -6.30 -8.69 -2.43
N ARG A 318 -5.50 -9.45 -3.18
CA ARG A 318 -4.48 -8.88 -4.07
C ARG A 318 -5.04 -7.88 -5.10
N PRO A 319 -6.17 -8.13 -5.80
CA PRO A 319 -6.71 -7.17 -6.77
C PRO A 319 -7.10 -5.84 -6.12
N PHE A 320 -7.50 -5.85 -4.84
CA PHE A 320 -7.76 -4.63 -4.09
C PHE A 320 -6.45 -3.89 -3.76
N ILE A 321 -5.43 -4.58 -3.27
CA ILE A 321 -4.16 -3.99 -2.82
C ILE A 321 -3.35 -3.45 -4.01
N TYR A 322 -3.26 -4.22 -5.09
CA TYR A 322 -2.40 -3.96 -6.25
C TYR A 322 -3.23 -3.90 -7.53
N ARG A 323 -3.78 -2.73 -7.83
CA ARG A 323 -4.56 -2.49 -9.05
C ARG A 323 -3.68 -2.62 -10.29
N ARG A 324 -4.17 -3.33 -11.32
CA ARG A 324 -3.50 -3.42 -12.63
C ARG A 324 -3.66 -2.14 -13.45
N TYR A 325 -4.82 -1.50 -13.33
CA TYR A 325 -5.14 -0.25 -14.01
C TYR A 325 -5.29 0.85 -12.96
N LEU A 326 -4.54 1.92 -13.14
CA LEU A 326 -4.59 3.09 -12.27
C LEU A 326 -5.21 4.21 -13.07
N ASP A 327 -6.32 4.70 -12.56
CA ASP A 327 -6.90 5.92 -13.08
C ASP A 327 -6.21 7.14 -12.47
N TYR A 328 -6.44 8.31 -13.08
CA TYR A 328 -5.99 9.58 -12.56
C TYR A 328 -6.52 9.88 -11.15
N GLY A 329 -7.69 9.30 -10.82
CA GLY A 329 -8.25 9.42 -9.48
C GLY A 329 -7.35 8.82 -8.40
N THR A 330 -6.61 7.77 -8.73
CA THR A 330 -5.66 7.10 -7.84
C THR A 330 -4.43 7.98 -7.58
N PHE A 331 -3.86 8.61 -8.60
CA PHE A 331 -2.70 9.51 -8.44
C PHE A 331 -3.03 10.73 -7.58
N GLU A 332 -4.21 11.33 -7.74
CA GLU A 332 -4.64 12.42 -6.87
C GLU A 332 -4.75 11.96 -5.41
N SER A 333 -5.32 10.77 -5.15
CA SER A 333 -5.38 10.23 -3.78
C SER A 333 -4.00 9.95 -3.19
N LEU A 334 -3.00 9.56 -4.00
CA LEU A 334 -1.62 9.45 -3.55
C LEU A 334 -1.03 10.83 -3.17
N ARG A 335 -1.31 11.88 -3.97
CA ARG A 335 -0.91 13.26 -3.64
C ARG A 335 -1.60 13.75 -2.36
N GLU A 336 -2.89 13.48 -2.18
CA GLU A 336 -3.61 13.83 -0.95
C GLU A 336 -3.02 13.13 0.29
N MET A 337 -2.54 11.89 0.15
CA MET A 337 -1.81 11.21 1.23
C MET A 337 -0.45 11.87 1.51
N LYS A 338 0.31 12.25 0.46
CA LYS A 338 1.56 13.01 0.60
C LYS A 338 1.33 14.34 1.33
N GLU A 339 0.31 15.11 0.94
CA GLU A 339 -0.05 16.39 1.58
C GLU A 339 -0.48 16.23 3.04
N LYS A 340 -1.17 15.13 3.40
CA LYS A 340 -1.52 14.84 4.78
C LYS A 340 -0.27 14.59 5.63
N ILE A 341 0.70 13.83 5.10
CA ILE A 341 1.99 13.61 5.77
C ILE A 341 2.69 14.96 5.96
N ALA A 342 2.85 15.75 4.89
CA ALA A 342 3.51 17.05 4.96
C ALA A 342 2.88 18.01 6.00
N ARG A 343 1.54 18.06 6.09
CA ARG A 343 0.83 18.89 7.09
C ARG A 343 0.97 18.37 8.52
N GLU A 344 1.12 17.06 8.72
CA GLU A 344 1.38 16.51 10.04
C GLU A 344 2.78 16.90 10.54
N ASN A 345 3.76 16.98 9.63
CA ASN A 345 5.14 17.35 9.95
C ASN A 345 5.28 18.80 10.45
N THR A 346 4.37 19.71 10.10
CA THR A 346 4.42 21.12 10.53
C THR A 346 3.80 21.37 11.91
N ARG A 347 3.30 20.33 12.60
CA ARG A 347 2.76 20.46 13.95
C ARG A 347 3.87 20.75 14.97
N LYS A 348 3.54 21.49 16.04
CA LYS A 348 4.47 21.78 17.13
C LYS A 348 5.07 20.47 17.70
N GLY A 349 6.39 20.46 17.96
CA GLY A 349 7.12 19.31 18.50
C GLY A 349 7.50 18.22 17.48
N MET A 350 7.25 18.42 16.18
CA MET A 350 7.62 17.45 15.14
C MET A 350 9.06 17.61 14.63
N LYS A 351 9.73 18.75 14.91
CA LYS A 351 11.10 18.99 14.46
C LYS A 351 12.09 18.00 15.10
N GLU A 352 11.93 17.69 16.38
CA GLU A 352 12.73 16.67 17.07
C GLU A 352 12.25 15.23 16.85
N ASN A 353 11.22 15.00 16.02
CA ASN A 353 10.65 13.65 15.81
C ASN A 353 11.26 12.98 14.58
N ILE A 354 12.07 11.93 14.79
CA ILE A 354 12.81 11.25 13.70
C ILE A 354 11.92 10.43 12.75
N LYS A 355 10.66 10.18 13.14
CA LYS A 355 9.70 9.38 12.36
C LYS A 355 8.70 10.24 11.62
N LEU A 356 8.11 11.20 12.32
CA LEU A 356 7.02 12.07 11.85
C LEU A 356 7.49 13.49 11.51
N GLY A 357 8.74 13.85 11.81
CA GLY A 357 9.31 15.11 11.34
C GLY A 357 9.54 15.09 9.83
N SER A 358 9.70 16.28 9.24
CA SER A 358 10.07 16.40 7.83
C SER A 358 11.43 15.76 7.58
N GLY A 359 11.55 14.92 6.56
CA GLY A 359 12.73 14.08 6.35
C GLY A 359 12.78 12.85 7.26
N GLY A 360 11.70 12.49 7.95
CA GLY A 360 11.67 11.36 8.87
C GLY A 360 11.46 9.99 8.18
N ILE A 361 11.51 8.92 8.98
CA ILE A 361 11.34 7.52 8.53
C ILE A 361 10.06 7.33 7.70
N ARG A 362 8.95 7.98 8.08
CA ARG A 362 7.65 7.83 7.42
C ARG A 362 7.69 8.33 5.96
N GLU A 363 8.46 9.36 5.67
CA GLU A 363 8.61 9.87 4.29
C GLU A 363 9.35 8.85 3.41
N ILE A 364 10.36 8.16 3.94
CA ILE A 364 11.05 7.06 3.22
C ILE A 364 10.09 5.89 2.95
N GLU A 365 9.30 5.50 3.96
CA GLU A 365 8.29 4.44 3.80
C GLU A 365 7.28 4.81 2.72
N PHE A 366 6.77 6.04 2.75
CA PHE A 366 5.84 6.53 1.73
C PHE A 366 6.50 6.56 0.34
N PHE A 367 7.74 7.04 0.26
CA PHE A 367 8.49 7.13 -1.00
C PHE A 367 8.57 5.79 -1.71
N GLY A 368 8.91 4.70 -1.01
CA GLY A 368 8.93 3.38 -1.64
C GLY A 368 7.54 2.77 -1.84
N GLN A 369 6.66 2.85 -0.83
CA GLN A 369 5.34 2.20 -0.86
C GLN A 369 4.42 2.77 -1.94
N VAL A 370 4.55 4.05 -2.31
CA VAL A 370 3.77 4.64 -3.40
C VAL A 370 4.04 3.91 -4.72
N PHE A 371 5.29 3.54 -5.00
CA PHE A 371 5.63 2.77 -6.19
C PHE A 371 5.13 1.32 -6.13
N GLN A 372 4.94 0.77 -4.94
CA GLN A 372 4.31 -0.54 -4.80
C GLN A 372 2.83 -0.48 -5.20
N LEU A 373 2.12 0.58 -4.84
CA LEU A 373 0.74 0.81 -5.30
C LEU A 373 0.71 1.05 -6.81
N ILE A 374 1.66 1.83 -7.34
CA ILE A 374 1.69 2.19 -8.76
C ILE A 374 2.08 1.00 -9.65
N ARG A 375 3.11 0.24 -9.28
CA ARG A 375 3.72 -0.79 -10.14
C ARG A 375 3.40 -2.21 -9.72
N GLY A 376 2.96 -2.45 -8.48
CA GLY A 376 2.74 -3.79 -7.94
C GLY A 376 1.62 -4.57 -8.63
N GLY A 377 0.65 -3.90 -9.27
CA GLY A 377 -0.39 -4.58 -10.04
C GLY A 377 0.15 -5.30 -11.27
N VAL A 378 1.05 -4.63 -12.00
CA VAL A 378 1.63 -5.09 -13.27
C VAL A 378 2.91 -5.89 -13.05
N ASN A 379 3.78 -5.44 -12.14
CA ASN A 379 5.07 -6.08 -11.84
C ASN A 379 5.08 -6.67 -10.41
N PRO A 380 4.98 -8.01 -10.27
CA PRO A 380 4.99 -8.68 -8.97
C PRO A 380 6.24 -8.41 -8.11
N HIS A 381 7.38 -8.00 -8.69
CA HIS A 381 8.59 -7.70 -7.93
C HIS A 381 8.40 -6.53 -6.94
N TYR A 382 7.50 -5.59 -7.24
CA TYR A 382 7.14 -4.48 -6.35
C TYR A 382 6.25 -4.89 -5.18
N ARG A 383 5.86 -6.17 -5.06
CA ARG A 383 5.05 -6.68 -3.94
C ARG A 383 5.90 -7.15 -2.74
N LYS A 384 7.21 -6.88 -2.75
CA LYS A 384 8.10 -7.16 -1.60
C LYS A 384 7.76 -6.23 -0.43
N ARG A 385 7.77 -6.75 0.80
CA ARG A 385 7.27 -5.97 1.96
C ARG A 385 8.29 -4.98 2.53
N GLY A 386 9.57 -5.34 2.54
CA GLY A 386 10.61 -4.53 3.17
C GLY A 386 11.00 -3.34 2.31
N ILE A 387 11.04 -2.14 2.89
CA ILE A 387 11.15 -0.87 2.14
C ILE A 387 12.47 -0.75 1.38
N LEU A 388 13.58 -1.18 1.99
CA LEU A 388 14.89 -1.16 1.35
C LEU A 388 14.94 -2.06 0.10
N ASN A 389 14.20 -3.17 0.09
CA ASN A 389 14.11 -4.01 -1.11
C ASN A 389 13.41 -3.29 -2.27
N ILE A 390 12.45 -2.41 -1.95
CA ILE A 390 11.72 -1.61 -2.94
C ILE A 390 12.60 -0.48 -3.45
N ILE A 391 13.34 0.21 -2.57
CA ILE A 391 14.30 1.24 -2.97
C ILE A 391 15.36 0.65 -3.93
N LYS A 392 15.92 -0.53 -3.61
CA LYS A 392 16.85 -1.21 -4.53
C LYS A 392 16.20 -1.61 -5.85
N LEU A 393 14.94 -2.02 -5.82
CA LEU A 393 14.23 -2.40 -7.04
C LEU A 393 13.99 -1.18 -7.94
N LEU A 394 13.64 -0.03 -7.35
CA LEU A 394 13.49 1.23 -8.08
C LEU A 394 14.79 1.63 -8.78
N GLU A 395 15.94 1.48 -8.13
CA GLU A 395 17.25 1.70 -8.74
C GLU A 395 17.48 0.76 -9.94
N LYS A 396 17.27 -0.54 -9.74
CA LYS A 396 17.48 -1.56 -10.78
C LYS A 396 16.60 -1.36 -12.01
N ASP A 397 15.40 -0.84 -11.81
CA ASP A 397 14.43 -0.56 -12.88
C ASP A 397 14.59 0.85 -13.47
N ASN A 398 15.69 1.57 -13.14
CA ASN A 398 15.93 2.97 -13.52
C ASN A 398 14.79 3.93 -13.11
N GLY A 399 14.01 3.59 -12.09
CA GLY A 399 12.98 4.44 -11.53
C GLY A 399 13.54 5.56 -10.64
N ILE A 400 14.72 5.37 -10.08
CA ILE A 400 15.49 6.39 -9.34
C ILE A 400 16.99 6.24 -9.64
N PRO A 401 17.78 7.32 -9.56
CA PRO A 401 19.24 7.24 -9.62
C PRO A 401 19.85 6.42 -8.46
N GLU A 402 21.02 5.83 -8.70
CA GLU A 402 21.79 5.10 -7.68
C GLU A 402 22.11 5.98 -6.45
N THR A 403 22.36 7.27 -6.67
CA THR A 403 22.59 8.24 -5.60
C THR A 403 21.40 8.33 -4.65
N VAL A 404 20.19 8.47 -5.17
CA VAL A 404 18.94 8.52 -4.40
C VAL A 404 18.71 7.22 -3.62
N SER A 405 18.90 6.08 -4.28
CA SER A 405 18.77 4.76 -3.66
C SER A 405 19.68 4.60 -2.44
N ARG A 406 20.97 4.94 -2.59
CA ARG A 406 21.97 4.89 -1.52
C ARG A 406 21.63 5.87 -0.40
N GLU A 407 21.32 7.12 -0.71
CA GLU A 407 21.01 8.15 0.31
C GLU A 407 19.77 7.79 1.14
N MET A 408 18.70 7.31 0.50
CA MET A 408 17.51 6.85 1.19
C MET A 408 17.76 5.60 2.04
N ALA A 409 18.57 4.65 1.54
CA ALA A 409 18.90 3.44 2.28
C ALA A 409 19.75 3.75 3.52
N ASP A 410 20.79 4.57 3.36
CA ASP A 410 21.67 4.98 4.46
C ASP A 410 20.88 5.76 5.52
N ALA A 411 20.02 6.69 5.10
CA ALA A 411 19.19 7.46 6.01
C ALA A 411 18.16 6.59 6.75
N TYR A 412 17.54 5.63 6.07
CA TYR A 412 16.64 4.67 6.73
C TYR A 412 17.37 3.85 7.80
N VAL A 413 18.52 3.26 7.46
CA VAL A 413 19.31 2.45 8.42
C VAL A 413 19.74 3.30 9.61
N PHE A 414 20.23 4.52 9.37
CA PHE A 414 20.65 5.43 10.41
C PHE A 414 19.50 5.80 11.36
N LEU A 415 18.38 6.31 10.82
CA LEU A 415 17.22 6.74 11.63
C LEU A 415 16.58 5.57 12.39
N ARG A 416 16.58 4.35 11.82
CA ARG A 416 16.08 3.15 12.50
C ARG A 416 16.98 2.69 13.65
N HIS A 417 18.30 2.87 13.55
CA HIS A 417 19.20 2.69 14.70
C HIS A 417 18.94 3.72 15.79
N VAL A 418 18.80 5.00 15.42
CA VAL A 418 18.44 6.06 16.39
C VAL A 418 17.13 5.71 17.10
N GLU A 419 16.10 5.33 16.33
CA GLU A 419 14.80 4.95 16.86
C GLU A 419 14.88 3.76 17.82
N ASN A 420 15.60 2.69 17.45
CA ASN A 420 15.78 1.54 18.33
C ASN A 420 16.52 1.91 19.62
N ARG A 421 17.61 2.66 19.56
CA ARG A 421 18.42 2.99 20.74
C ARG A 421 17.73 3.98 21.66
N LEU A 422 16.98 4.93 21.10
CA LEU A 422 16.08 5.80 21.85
C LEU A 422 15.05 4.98 22.64
N GLN A 423 14.46 3.97 22.01
CA GLN A 423 13.48 3.10 22.66
C GLN A 423 14.13 2.14 23.68
N MET A 424 15.34 1.63 23.41
CA MET A 424 16.09 0.73 24.29
C MET A 424 16.55 1.40 25.59
N ALA A 425 16.67 2.74 25.62
CA ALA A 425 17.05 3.46 26.83
C ALA A 425 16.14 3.08 28.02
N ASP A 426 14.83 3.08 27.80
CA ASP A 426 13.82 2.85 28.85
C ASP A 426 12.69 1.86 28.50
N ASP A 427 12.74 1.20 27.33
CA ASP A 427 11.63 0.43 26.74
C ASP A 427 10.35 1.28 26.58
N LEU A 428 10.52 2.47 26.00
CA LEU A 428 9.45 3.43 25.74
C LEU A 428 9.18 3.55 24.25
N GLN A 429 7.91 3.70 23.87
CA GLN A 429 7.54 4.06 22.49
C GLN A 429 7.69 5.57 22.32
N THR A 430 8.91 5.97 22.00
CA THR A 430 9.23 7.34 21.66
C THR A 430 9.87 7.40 20.27
N HIS A 431 9.65 8.54 19.63
CA HIS A 431 10.27 8.94 18.36
C HIS A 431 10.90 10.33 18.46
N SER A 432 10.77 10.99 19.60
CA SER A 432 11.30 12.33 19.83
C SER A 432 12.68 12.23 20.46
N LEU A 433 13.63 13.00 19.93
CA LEU A 433 14.96 13.11 20.52
C LEU A 433 14.87 13.63 21.96
N PRO A 434 15.76 13.18 22.86
CA PRO A 434 15.71 13.56 24.26
C PRO A 434 16.01 15.06 24.46
N GLU A 435 15.37 15.64 25.46
CA GLU A 435 15.60 17.03 25.88
C GLU A 435 16.73 17.13 26.92
N HIS A 436 16.80 16.17 27.84
CA HIS A 436 17.76 16.20 28.94
C HIS A 436 19.22 16.03 28.43
N PRO A 437 20.19 16.84 28.90
CA PRO A 437 21.58 16.79 28.43
C PRO A 437 22.24 15.42 28.56
N ASP A 438 21.95 14.69 29.64
CA ASP A 438 22.55 13.38 29.89
C ASP A 438 22.04 12.31 28.92
N ASP A 439 20.74 12.32 28.62
CA ASP A 439 20.14 11.39 27.67
C ASP A 439 20.57 11.70 26.24
N ARG A 440 20.75 12.98 25.90
CA ARG A 440 21.37 13.42 24.64
C ARG A 440 22.76 12.84 24.49
N ARG A 441 23.61 13.01 25.51
CA ARG A 441 24.98 12.50 25.52
C ARG A 441 25.01 10.97 25.43
N ARG A 442 24.15 10.29 26.19
CA ARG A 442 24.01 8.82 26.17
C ARG A 442 23.61 8.31 24.79
N LEU A 443 22.62 8.93 24.14
CA LEU A 443 22.17 8.53 22.80
C LEU A 443 23.26 8.79 21.75
N ALA A 444 23.94 9.94 21.79
CA ALA A 444 25.05 10.24 20.88
C ALA A 444 26.17 9.20 20.99
N LEU A 445 26.61 8.88 22.21
CA LEU A 445 27.63 7.86 22.47
C LEU A 445 27.15 6.46 22.06
N ALA A 446 25.90 6.10 22.35
CA ALA A 446 25.31 4.84 21.91
C ALA A 446 25.28 4.74 20.38
N MET A 447 25.15 5.86 19.66
CA MET A 447 25.25 5.95 18.20
C MET A 447 26.69 6.03 17.68
N GLY A 448 27.69 6.10 18.56
CA GLY A 448 29.11 6.19 18.20
C GLY A 448 29.63 7.61 17.96
N TYR A 449 28.89 8.64 18.36
CA TYR A 449 29.31 10.03 18.22
C TYR A 449 29.94 10.54 19.51
N ALA A 450 31.04 11.30 19.37
CA ALA A 450 31.76 11.87 20.51
C ALA A 450 30.93 12.88 21.31
N ASP A 451 30.01 13.58 20.66
CA ASP A 451 29.17 14.61 21.26
C ASP A 451 27.81 14.74 20.54
N TRP A 452 26.89 15.45 21.21
CA TRP A 452 25.53 15.67 20.72
C TRP A 452 25.47 16.49 19.44
N GLN A 453 26.36 17.47 19.26
CA GLN A 453 26.31 18.36 18.11
C GLN A 453 26.63 17.59 16.83
N ARG A 454 27.73 16.82 16.82
CA ARG A 454 28.10 15.98 15.67
C ARG A 454 27.02 14.95 15.32
N PHE A 455 26.34 14.41 16.34
CA PHE A 455 25.22 13.50 16.13
C PHE A 455 24.02 14.21 15.49
N MET A 456 23.69 15.41 15.95
CA MET A 456 22.61 16.23 15.37
C MET A 456 22.91 16.64 13.93
N ASP A 457 24.15 17.03 13.62
CA ASP A 457 24.55 17.38 12.25
C ASP A 457 24.37 16.18 11.30
N ALA A 458 24.66 14.97 11.77
CA ALA A 458 24.42 13.74 11.02
C ALA A 458 22.92 13.44 10.83
N ILE A 459 22.10 13.62 11.87
CA ILE A 459 20.63 13.51 11.76
C ILE A 459 20.10 14.49 10.72
N GLU A 460 20.47 15.77 10.81
CA GLU A 460 20.00 16.81 9.91
C GLU A 460 20.42 16.53 8.47
N THR A 461 21.65 16.08 8.24
CA THR A 461 22.13 15.66 6.91
C THR A 461 21.27 14.56 6.30
N HIS A 462 20.92 13.54 7.09
CA HIS A 462 20.06 12.45 6.60
C HIS A 462 18.63 12.91 6.34
N MET A 463 18.04 13.67 7.27
CA MET A 463 16.67 14.17 7.12
C MET A 463 16.54 15.16 5.96
N GLU A 464 17.54 16.00 5.71
CA GLU A 464 17.55 16.92 4.57
C GLU A 464 17.49 16.19 3.22
N ARG A 465 18.31 15.13 3.06
CA ARG A 465 18.32 14.31 1.85
C ARG A 465 16.96 13.67 1.60
N ILE A 466 16.34 13.12 2.65
CA ILE A 466 15.01 12.52 2.55
C ILE A 466 14.00 13.57 2.10
N ARG A 467 14.02 14.75 2.73
CA ARG A 467 13.11 15.86 2.43
C ARG A 467 13.22 16.30 0.97
N LEU A 468 14.44 16.43 0.46
CA LEU A 468 14.68 16.81 -0.94
C LEU A 468 14.04 15.80 -1.90
N HIS A 469 14.37 14.52 -1.77
CA HIS A 469 13.82 13.46 -2.64
C HIS A 469 12.31 13.27 -2.47
N PHE A 470 11.78 13.45 -1.26
CA PHE A 470 10.34 13.38 -1.00
C PHE A 470 9.60 14.57 -1.63
N SER A 471 10.21 15.75 -1.70
CA SER A 471 9.58 16.92 -2.31
C SER A 471 9.33 16.74 -3.82
N GLU A 472 10.26 16.10 -4.53
CA GLU A 472 10.18 15.81 -5.97
C GLU A 472 9.16 14.71 -6.30
N LEU A 473 8.85 13.82 -5.35
CA LEU A 473 7.92 12.71 -5.56
C LEU A 473 6.49 13.17 -5.89
N LEU A 474 5.94 12.78 -7.05
CA LEU A 474 4.60 13.19 -7.50
C LEU A 474 4.41 14.71 -7.65
N ALA A 475 5.51 15.47 -7.81
CA ALA A 475 5.42 16.89 -8.16
C ALA A 475 4.67 17.04 -9.49
N THR A 476 3.70 17.95 -9.52
CA THR A 476 3.07 18.41 -10.76
C THR A 476 3.88 19.58 -11.28
N ASP A 477 4.22 19.56 -12.57
CA ASP A 477 4.67 20.75 -13.29
C ASP A 477 3.49 21.75 -13.36
N GLU A 478 3.12 22.36 -12.23
CA GLU A 478 2.39 23.63 -12.27
C GLU A 478 3.47 24.69 -12.39
N PRO A 479 3.78 25.20 -13.59
CA PRO A 479 4.68 26.32 -13.70
C PRO A 479 4.08 27.49 -12.91
N ASP A 480 4.90 28.04 -12.01
CA ASP A 480 4.68 29.29 -11.27
C ASP A 480 4.66 30.48 -12.25
N HIS A 481 3.71 30.47 -13.19
CA HIS A 481 3.44 31.60 -14.05
C HIS A 481 2.49 32.56 -13.32
N PRO A 482 2.78 33.88 -13.32
CA PRO A 482 1.86 34.86 -12.76
C PRO A 482 0.47 34.66 -13.38
N GLU A 483 -0.54 34.40 -12.55
CA GLU A 483 -1.89 34.07 -13.02
C GLU A 483 -2.41 35.14 -13.99
N ASP A 484 -2.65 34.72 -15.23
CA ASP A 484 -3.33 35.48 -16.28
C ASP A 484 -4.63 36.09 -15.73
N GLU A 485 -4.90 37.36 -16.05
CA GLU A 485 -6.10 38.09 -15.64
C GLU A 485 -7.38 37.36 -16.07
N HIS A 486 -7.37 36.69 -17.24
CA HIS A 486 -8.48 35.87 -17.72
C HIS A 486 -8.74 34.67 -16.80
N ILE A 487 -7.68 34.02 -16.28
CA ILE A 487 -7.80 32.89 -15.36
C ILE A 487 -8.37 33.35 -14.01
N ARG A 488 -7.96 34.53 -13.52
CA ARG A 488 -8.51 35.10 -12.28
C ARG A 488 -10.00 35.41 -12.41
N ILE A 489 -10.42 36.01 -13.54
CA ILE A 489 -11.83 36.31 -13.82
C ILE A 489 -12.65 35.01 -13.88
N ILE A 490 -12.17 33.99 -14.60
CA ILE A 490 -12.82 32.67 -14.69
C ILE A 490 -12.98 32.00 -13.32
N LYS A 491 -11.91 32.01 -12.50
CA LYS A 491 -11.96 31.49 -11.13
C LYS A 491 -12.95 32.28 -10.27
N ALA A 492 -12.99 33.60 -10.39
CA ALA A 492 -13.91 34.46 -9.64
C ALA A 492 -15.37 34.21 -10.04
N LEU A 493 -15.66 34.15 -11.35
CA LEU A 493 -16.99 33.82 -11.91
C LEU A 493 -17.53 32.50 -11.37
N TRP A 494 -16.64 31.50 -11.22
CA TRP A 494 -17.02 30.20 -10.69
C TRP A 494 -17.19 30.20 -9.17
N THR A 495 -16.28 30.84 -8.43
CA THR A 495 -16.17 30.71 -6.97
C THR A 495 -17.11 31.63 -6.18
N ASN A 496 -17.39 32.85 -6.68
CA ASN A 496 -17.98 33.91 -5.84
C ASN A 496 -19.51 33.93 -5.73
N GLY A 497 -20.25 32.99 -6.33
CA GLY A 497 -21.72 33.02 -6.26
C GLY A 497 -22.33 34.26 -6.96
N PRO A 498 -23.67 34.40 -7.01
CA PRO A 498 -24.36 35.13 -8.07
C PRO A 498 -24.51 36.61 -7.76
N ASP A 499 -23.49 37.42 -8.03
CA ASP A 499 -23.75 38.78 -8.50
C ASP A 499 -23.89 38.71 -10.02
N ALA A 500 -25.13 38.51 -10.48
CA ALA A 500 -25.43 38.26 -11.89
C ALA A 500 -25.05 39.46 -12.76
N GLU A 501 -25.28 40.69 -12.28
CA GLU A 501 -24.92 41.92 -12.98
C GLU A 501 -23.40 42.01 -13.16
N ARG A 502 -22.64 41.85 -12.07
CA ARG A 502 -21.17 41.88 -12.14
C ARG A 502 -20.57 40.75 -12.98
N SER A 503 -21.17 39.56 -12.94
CA SER A 503 -20.72 38.41 -13.73
C SER A 503 -20.97 38.61 -15.23
N ILE A 504 -22.11 39.22 -15.58
CA ILE A 504 -22.44 39.60 -16.96
C ILE A 504 -21.45 40.65 -17.47
N GLU A 505 -21.13 41.67 -16.67
CA GLU A 505 -20.12 42.67 -17.04
C GLU A 505 -18.74 42.06 -17.26
N MET A 506 -18.32 41.13 -16.38
CA MET A 506 -17.04 40.44 -16.51
C MET A 506 -16.95 39.61 -17.80
N LEU A 507 -18.00 38.86 -18.13
CA LEU A 507 -18.08 38.05 -19.35
C LEU A 507 -18.18 38.93 -20.61
N ALA A 508 -18.92 40.04 -20.57
CA ALA A 508 -18.99 40.99 -21.67
C ALA A 508 -17.61 41.62 -21.96
N LYS A 509 -16.84 41.95 -20.92
CA LYS A 509 -15.45 42.43 -21.06
C LYS A 509 -14.51 41.41 -21.70
N MET A 510 -14.82 40.12 -21.58
CA MET A 510 -14.09 39.03 -22.25
C MET A 510 -14.56 38.79 -23.70
N GLY A 511 -15.47 39.62 -24.23
CA GLY A 511 -15.95 39.52 -25.62
C GLY A 511 -17.05 38.49 -25.85
N VAL A 512 -17.79 38.09 -24.81
CA VAL A 512 -18.89 37.12 -24.93
C VAL A 512 -20.17 37.81 -25.39
N ASP A 513 -20.75 37.36 -26.51
CA ASP A 513 -21.97 37.95 -27.11
C ASP A 513 -23.23 37.79 -26.25
N ARG A 514 -23.40 36.65 -25.57
CA ARG A 514 -24.57 36.34 -24.71
C ARG A 514 -24.16 35.88 -23.30
N PRO A 515 -23.64 36.78 -22.44
CA PRO A 515 -23.13 36.44 -21.10
C PRO A 515 -24.15 35.74 -20.19
N ASP A 516 -25.43 36.09 -20.31
CA ASP A 516 -26.55 35.53 -19.55
C ASP A 516 -26.71 34.01 -19.78
N THR A 517 -26.53 33.58 -21.02
CA THR A 517 -26.62 32.16 -21.38
C THR A 517 -25.46 31.36 -20.79
N VAL A 518 -24.24 31.91 -20.80
CA VAL A 518 -23.06 31.29 -20.18
C VAL A 518 -23.23 31.17 -18.67
N LEU A 519 -23.75 32.21 -18.01
CA LEU A 519 -24.01 32.19 -16.58
C LEU A 519 -25.08 31.15 -16.20
N THR A 520 -26.09 30.99 -17.06
CA THR A 520 -27.13 29.96 -16.90
C THR A 520 -26.54 28.55 -16.95
N GLU A 521 -25.64 28.28 -17.90
CA GLU A 521 -24.96 26.99 -17.97
C GLU A 521 -24.01 26.79 -16.77
N LEU A 522 -23.27 27.81 -16.32
CA LEU A 522 -22.45 27.68 -15.10
C LEU A 522 -23.29 27.37 -13.86
N LYS A 523 -24.51 27.91 -13.76
CA LYS A 523 -25.45 27.56 -12.68
C LYS A 523 -25.81 26.07 -12.72
N SER A 524 -26.06 25.49 -13.90
CA SER A 524 -26.40 24.08 -14.03
C SER A 524 -25.27 23.13 -13.58
N TYR A 525 -24.01 23.55 -13.70
CA TYR A 525 -22.86 22.82 -13.12
C TYR A 525 -22.80 22.90 -11.59
N ARG A 526 -23.22 24.02 -10.98
CA ARG A 526 -23.31 24.16 -9.52
C ARG A 526 -24.40 23.26 -8.96
N ASP A 527 -25.58 23.28 -9.58
CA ASP A 527 -26.71 22.42 -9.20
C ASP A 527 -26.32 20.93 -9.29
N LEU A 528 -25.51 20.56 -10.29
CA LEU A 528 -24.96 19.21 -10.43
C LEU A 528 -24.01 18.83 -9.28
N MET A 529 -23.18 19.75 -8.79
CA MET A 529 -22.31 19.51 -7.63
C MET A 529 -23.09 19.37 -6.34
N ASP A 530 -24.24 20.03 -6.22
CA ASP A 530 -25.05 20.02 -5.00
C ASP A 530 -25.88 18.75 -4.84
N ALA A 531 -26.02 17.95 -5.90
CA ALA A 531 -26.70 16.65 -5.85
C ALA A 531 -26.10 15.68 -4.80
N ASP A 532 -26.98 14.93 -4.12
CA ASP A 532 -26.61 14.00 -3.04
C ASP A 532 -25.74 12.82 -3.51
N ASP A 533 -25.81 12.48 -4.80
CA ASP A 533 -25.07 11.36 -5.39
C ASP A 533 -23.63 11.71 -5.81
N VAL A 534 -23.19 12.95 -5.57
CA VAL A 534 -21.82 13.40 -5.85
C VAL A 534 -20.97 13.37 -4.58
N SER A 535 -19.96 12.50 -4.60
CA SER A 535 -19.00 12.39 -3.49
C SER A 535 -18.26 13.71 -3.21
N PRO A 536 -17.79 13.96 -1.96
CA PRO A 536 -17.01 15.15 -1.64
C PRO A 536 -15.79 15.36 -2.56
N GLN A 537 -15.14 14.27 -2.98
CA GLN A 537 -14.02 14.30 -3.92
C GLN A 537 -14.49 14.65 -5.34
N GLY A 538 -15.63 14.11 -5.78
CA GLY A 538 -16.28 14.51 -7.03
C GLY A 538 -16.59 16.01 -7.08
N LYS A 539 -17.15 16.57 -5.99
CA LYS A 539 -17.40 18.02 -5.86
C LYS A 539 -16.11 18.83 -6.00
N LYS A 540 -15.03 18.42 -5.32
CA LYS A 540 -13.70 19.06 -5.43
C LYS A 540 -13.16 19.03 -6.87
N ARG A 541 -13.28 17.89 -7.57
CA ARG A 541 -12.81 17.73 -8.95
C ARG A 541 -13.62 18.58 -9.94
N ILE A 542 -14.94 18.52 -9.87
CA ILE A 542 -15.81 19.34 -10.74
C ILE A 542 -15.53 20.83 -10.48
N LYS A 543 -15.33 21.22 -9.22
CA LYS A 543 -14.96 22.60 -8.86
C LYS A 543 -13.66 23.07 -9.52
N ARG A 544 -12.68 22.18 -9.74
CA ARG A 544 -11.43 22.49 -10.47
C ARG A 544 -11.60 22.42 -11.99
N LEU A 545 -12.42 21.49 -12.47
CA LEU A 545 -12.58 21.18 -13.89
C LEU A 545 -13.39 22.23 -14.65
N VAL A 546 -14.49 22.72 -14.07
CA VAL A 546 -15.39 23.69 -14.73
C VAL A 546 -14.67 24.97 -15.15
N PRO A 547 -13.82 25.60 -14.31
CA PRO A 547 -12.99 26.73 -14.74
C PRO A 547 -12.14 26.43 -15.99
N GLN A 548 -11.55 25.24 -16.09
CA GLN A 548 -10.74 24.86 -17.25
C GLN A 548 -11.60 24.65 -18.49
N ILE A 549 -12.77 24.01 -18.36
CA ILE A 549 -13.74 23.87 -19.46
C ILE A 549 -14.16 25.26 -19.96
N LEU A 550 -14.50 26.18 -19.06
CA LEU A 550 -14.91 27.54 -19.40
C LEU A 550 -13.80 28.28 -20.16
N ARG A 551 -12.55 28.16 -19.70
CA ARG A 551 -11.39 28.77 -20.37
C ARG A 551 -11.26 28.34 -21.83
N GLU A 552 -11.31 27.04 -22.08
CA GLU A 552 -11.22 26.49 -23.43
C GLU A 552 -12.45 26.84 -24.27
N ALA A 553 -13.65 26.83 -23.67
CA ALA A 553 -14.90 27.18 -24.35
C ALA A 553 -14.95 28.66 -24.77
N LEU A 554 -14.36 29.56 -23.98
CA LEU A 554 -14.24 30.98 -24.34
C LEU A 554 -13.23 31.23 -25.47
N SER A 555 -12.31 30.29 -25.71
CA SER A 555 -11.29 30.42 -26.75
C SER A 555 -11.79 30.01 -28.16
N GLY A 556 -13.04 29.55 -28.31
CA GLY A 556 -13.60 29.20 -29.61
C GLY A 556 -15.12 29.00 -29.64
N GLY A 557 -15.77 29.37 -30.76
CA GLY A 557 -17.18 29.07 -31.04
C GLY A 557 -18.18 29.73 -30.09
N ASP A 558 -19.30 29.04 -29.83
CA ASP A 558 -20.35 29.44 -28.86
C ASP A 558 -20.06 28.80 -27.49
N PRO A 559 -19.64 29.60 -26.46
CA PRO A 559 -19.29 29.06 -25.15
C PRO A 559 -20.46 28.42 -24.42
N ALA A 560 -21.68 28.96 -24.56
CA ALA A 560 -22.87 28.45 -23.87
C ALA A 560 -23.28 27.08 -24.46
N MET A 561 -23.27 26.95 -25.79
CA MET A 561 -23.51 25.66 -26.45
C MET A 561 -22.49 24.60 -26.02
N THR A 562 -21.22 24.98 -25.96
CA THR A 562 -20.11 24.09 -25.60
C THR A 562 -20.23 23.61 -24.15
N LEU A 563 -20.49 24.54 -23.21
CA LEU A 563 -20.74 24.22 -21.81
C LEU A 563 -21.92 23.28 -21.63
N ARG A 564 -23.04 23.52 -22.34
CA ARG A 564 -24.23 22.66 -22.30
C ARG A 564 -23.95 21.23 -22.75
N ARG A 565 -23.21 21.06 -23.86
CA ARG A 565 -22.86 19.72 -24.39
C ARG A 565 -21.94 18.97 -23.42
N ILE A 566 -20.96 19.65 -22.84
CA ILE A 566 -20.05 19.04 -21.85
C ILE A 566 -20.77 18.78 -20.52
N HIS A 567 -21.83 19.53 -20.21
CA HIS A 567 -22.60 19.34 -18.97
C HIS A 567 -23.22 17.96 -18.91
N GLU A 568 -23.83 17.49 -20.01
CA GLU A 568 -24.40 16.14 -20.07
C GLU A 568 -23.34 15.04 -19.92
N LEU A 569 -22.13 15.26 -20.44
CA LEU A 569 -20.99 14.36 -20.19
C LEU A 569 -20.61 14.36 -18.71
N VAL A 570 -20.37 15.53 -18.11
CA VAL A 570 -20.01 15.66 -16.69
C VAL A 570 -21.08 15.05 -15.79
N LYS A 571 -22.36 15.23 -16.13
CA LYS A 571 -23.51 14.63 -15.47
C LYS A 571 -23.54 13.11 -15.56
N SER A 572 -23.11 12.53 -16.67
CA SER A 572 -22.99 11.07 -16.84
C SER A 572 -21.83 10.47 -16.03
N ILE A 573 -20.74 11.23 -15.85
CA ILE A 573 -19.53 10.78 -15.12
C ILE A 573 -19.48 11.24 -13.67
N ARG A 574 -20.45 12.01 -13.16
CA ARG A 574 -20.40 12.64 -11.82
C ARG A 574 -20.20 11.66 -10.65
N ARG A 575 -20.68 10.42 -10.80
CA ARG A 575 -20.49 9.32 -9.83
C ARG A 575 -19.14 8.62 -9.96
N ARG A 576 -18.42 8.86 -11.06
CA ARG A 576 -17.15 8.24 -11.45
C ARG A 576 -16.09 9.33 -11.53
N SER A 577 -15.68 9.81 -10.36
CA SER A 577 -14.78 10.95 -10.21
C SER A 577 -13.45 10.80 -10.97
N CYS A 578 -13.03 9.59 -11.32
CA CYS A 578 -11.81 9.29 -12.07
C CYS A 578 -11.75 9.95 -13.45
N TYR A 579 -12.86 10.03 -14.18
CA TYR A 579 -12.91 10.69 -15.49
C TYR A 579 -12.71 12.21 -15.39
N ALA A 580 -13.22 12.84 -14.33
CA ALA A 580 -12.94 14.25 -14.07
C ALA A 580 -11.47 14.48 -13.73
N ALA A 581 -10.84 13.54 -13.01
CA ALA A 581 -9.40 13.60 -12.75
C ALA A 581 -8.58 13.43 -14.05
N LEU A 582 -9.00 12.55 -14.96
CA LEU A 582 -8.35 12.39 -16.26
C LEU A 582 -8.28 13.71 -17.03
N LEU A 583 -9.39 14.43 -17.11
CA LEU A 583 -9.41 15.70 -17.83
C LEU A 583 -8.59 16.80 -17.12
N LEU A 584 -8.53 16.79 -15.79
CA LEU A 584 -7.71 17.72 -15.02
C LEU A 584 -6.21 17.49 -15.19
N GLU A 585 -5.80 16.22 -15.27
CA GLU A 585 -4.38 15.85 -15.35
C GLU A 585 -3.84 15.90 -16.79
N ASN A 586 -4.72 16.00 -17.79
CA ASN A 586 -4.33 16.04 -19.21
C ASN A 586 -5.01 17.24 -19.89
N PRO A 587 -4.43 18.44 -19.81
CA PRO A 587 -4.98 19.65 -20.44
C PRO A 587 -5.25 19.47 -21.93
N ASP A 588 -4.38 18.77 -22.66
CA ASP A 588 -4.56 18.49 -24.09
C ASP A 588 -5.82 17.66 -24.38
N ALA A 589 -6.14 16.69 -23.51
CA ALA A 589 -7.34 15.87 -23.66
C ALA A 589 -8.60 16.70 -23.42
N LEU A 590 -8.55 17.62 -22.44
CA LEU A 590 -9.62 18.59 -22.21
C LEU A 590 -9.81 19.54 -23.40
N THR A 591 -8.73 20.09 -23.95
CA THR A 591 -8.79 20.94 -25.16
C THR A 591 -9.39 20.18 -26.34
N ARG A 592 -9.01 18.91 -26.56
CA ARG A 592 -9.61 18.05 -27.60
C ARG A 592 -11.09 17.79 -27.36
N LEU A 593 -11.49 17.49 -26.11
CA LEU A 593 -12.90 17.32 -25.74
C LEU A 593 -13.72 18.55 -26.07
N VAL A 594 -13.21 19.74 -25.74
CA VAL A 594 -13.89 21.02 -25.97
C VAL A 594 -14.04 21.29 -27.46
N LYS A 595 -12.99 21.05 -28.26
CA LYS A 595 -13.05 21.15 -29.73
C LYS A 595 -14.10 20.20 -30.32
N LEU A 596 -14.13 18.94 -29.88
CA LEU A 596 -15.16 17.98 -30.32
C LEU A 596 -16.57 18.43 -29.91
N ALA A 597 -16.72 19.02 -28.72
CA ALA A 597 -17.98 19.54 -28.22
C ALA A 597 -18.48 20.74 -29.04
N GLN A 598 -17.59 21.56 -29.58
CA GLN A 598 -17.96 22.67 -30.46
C GLN A 598 -18.51 22.15 -31.80
N VAL A 599 -17.92 21.09 -32.36
CA VAL A 599 -18.26 20.63 -33.71
C VAL A 599 -19.43 19.63 -33.75
N SER A 600 -19.45 18.61 -32.87
CA SER A 600 -20.41 17.49 -33.00
C SER A 600 -21.18 17.19 -31.70
N PRO A 601 -22.51 17.39 -31.66
CA PRO A 601 -23.33 16.97 -30.51
C PRO A 601 -23.41 15.44 -30.39
N TRP A 602 -23.31 14.71 -31.50
CA TRP A 602 -23.38 13.26 -31.50
C TRP A 602 -22.18 12.64 -30.77
N ILE A 603 -20.96 13.15 -30.99
CA ILE A 603 -19.76 12.66 -30.30
C ILE A 603 -19.88 12.81 -28.78
N LEU A 604 -20.40 13.94 -28.29
CA LEU A 604 -20.56 14.16 -26.86
C LEU A 604 -21.64 13.26 -26.26
N SER A 605 -22.74 13.03 -26.99
CA SER A 605 -23.74 12.04 -26.62
C SER A 605 -23.16 10.62 -26.57
N PHE A 606 -22.29 10.27 -27.52
CA PHE A 606 -21.60 8.99 -27.56
C PHE A 606 -20.63 8.81 -26.38
N LEU A 607 -19.78 9.81 -26.10
CA LEU A 607 -18.88 9.81 -24.94
C LEU A 607 -19.65 9.74 -23.61
N SER A 608 -20.82 10.39 -23.52
CA SER A 608 -21.65 10.34 -22.30
C SER A 608 -22.24 8.94 -22.05
N ARG A 609 -22.56 8.20 -23.10
CA ARG A 609 -23.02 6.80 -23.01
C ARG A 609 -21.86 5.83 -22.78
N HIS A 610 -20.67 6.17 -23.28
CA HIS A 610 -19.46 5.35 -23.20
C HIS A 610 -18.27 6.14 -22.62
N PRO A 611 -18.30 6.51 -21.31
CA PRO A 611 -17.25 7.37 -20.73
C PRO A 611 -15.82 6.82 -20.77
N LEU A 612 -15.67 5.50 -20.91
CA LEU A 612 -14.36 4.84 -21.07
C LEU A 612 -13.58 5.38 -22.27
N LEU A 613 -14.26 5.93 -23.27
CA LEU A 613 -13.66 6.50 -24.48
C LEU A 613 -12.94 7.82 -24.22
N LEU A 614 -13.09 8.42 -23.04
CA LEU A 614 -12.30 9.59 -22.66
C LEU A 614 -10.79 9.29 -22.65
N ASP A 615 -10.40 8.04 -22.45
CA ASP A 615 -9.01 7.60 -22.53
C ASP A 615 -8.43 7.78 -23.94
N GLU A 616 -9.26 7.64 -24.98
CA GLU A 616 -8.83 7.85 -26.37
C GLU A 616 -8.49 9.33 -26.64
N LEU A 617 -8.97 10.27 -25.82
CA LEU A 617 -8.60 11.69 -25.95
C LEU A 617 -7.15 11.97 -25.52
N LEU A 618 -6.50 11.03 -24.82
CA LEU A 618 -5.13 11.19 -24.34
C LEU A 618 -4.11 11.07 -25.48
N ASP A 619 -4.36 10.19 -26.44
CA ASP A 619 -3.45 9.94 -27.56
C ASP A 619 -3.75 10.89 -28.74
N PRO A 620 -2.79 11.73 -29.18
CA PRO A 620 -2.97 12.55 -30.39
C PRO A 620 -3.25 11.72 -31.65
N ARG A 621 -2.80 10.47 -31.69
CA ARG A 621 -2.97 9.56 -32.83
C ARG A 621 -4.40 9.07 -32.99
N THR A 622 -5.27 9.23 -31.99
CA THR A 622 -6.69 8.89 -32.09
C THR A 622 -7.38 9.56 -33.29
N PHE A 623 -6.92 10.76 -33.68
CA PHE A 623 -7.42 11.50 -34.83
C PHE A 623 -6.77 11.07 -36.15
N ASN A 624 -5.61 10.40 -36.09
CA ASN A 624 -4.88 9.89 -37.24
C ASN A 624 -5.29 8.43 -37.47
N ALA A 625 -6.33 8.25 -38.29
CA ALA A 625 -6.81 6.93 -38.68
C ALA A 625 -5.77 6.10 -39.47
N PRO A 626 -5.56 4.83 -39.12
CA PRO A 626 -5.30 3.78 -40.11
C PRO A 626 -6.47 2.80 -40.05
N LEU A 627 -7.50 3.06 -40.87
CA LEU A 627 -8.77 2.31 -40.84
C LEU A 627 -8.86 1.28 -41.97
N ASP A 628 -7.74 0.64 -42.32
CA ASP A 628 -7.80 -0.50 -43.21
C ASP A 628 -8.19 -1.76 -42.42
N LYS A 629 -8.93 -2.65 -43.08
CA LYS A 629 -9.47 -3.89 -42.50
C LYS A 629 -8.39 -4.77 -41.86
N GLY A 630 -7.17 -4.79 -42.42
CA GLY A 630 -6.07 -5.63 -41.93
C GLY A 630 -5.50 -5.13 -40.60
N THR A 631 -5.38 -3.81 -40.44
CA THR A 631 -4.95 -3.18 -39.18
C THR A 631 -5.98 -3.41 -38.07
N LEU A 632 -7.27 -3.19 -38.36
CA LEU A 632 -8.36 -3.44 -37.42
C LEU A 632 -8.40 -4.90 -36.95
N TYR A 633 -8.23 -5.87 -37.87
CA TYR A 633 -8.17 -7.29 -37.51
C TYR A 633 -7.02 -7.58 -36.56
N ARG A 634 -5.81 -7.08 -36.86
CA ARG A 634 -4.62 -7.30 -36.02
C ARG A 634 -4.77 -6.72 -34.62
N GLU A 635 -5.28 -5.49 -34.52
CA GLU A 635 -5.54 -4.85 -33.21
C GLU A 635 -6.52 -5.67 -32.36
N LEU A 636 -7.62 -6.15 -32.97
CA LEU A 636 -8.59 -6.97 -32.26
C LEU A 636 -7.98 -8.31 -31.82
N THR A 637 -7.23 -8.98 -32.69
CA THR A 637 -6.54 -10.24 -32.36
C THR A 637 -5.55 -10.05 -31.21
N GLU A 638 -4.66 -9.06 -31.28
CA GLU A 638 -3.69 -8.77 -30.21
C GLU A 638 -4.37 -8.43 -28.88
N ARG A 639 -5.50 -7.70 -28.92
CA ARG A 639 -6.29 -7.40 -27.72
C ARG A 639 -6.82 -8.66 -27.08
N MET A 640 -7.29 -9.61 -27.89
CA MET A 640 -7.89 -10.87 -27.42
C MET A 640 -6.85 -11.84 -26.87
N GLU A 641 -5.66 -11.91 -27.47
CA GLU A 641 -4.56 -12.74 -26.96
C GLU A 641 -4.12 -12.33 -25.55
N ARG A 642 -4.13 -11.03 -25.24
CA ARG A 642 -3.76 -10.51 -23.90
C ARG A 642 -4.73 -10.93 -22.79
N LEU A 643 -5.98 -11.26 -23.13
CA LEU A 643 -6.99 -11.66 -22.17
C LEU A 643 -6.83 -13.12 -21.72
N GLY A 644 -6.18 -13.98 -22.51
CA GLY A 644 -6.05 -15.42 -22.24
C GLY A 644 -7.37 -16.18 -22.35
N THR A 645 -7.49 -17.34 -21.69
CA THR A 645 -8.71 -18.16 -21.65
C THR A 645 -9.76 -17.62 -20.65
N GLN A 646 -10.06 -16.32 -20.70
CA GLN A 646 -11.18 -15.74 -19.94
C GLN A 646 -12.52 -16.29 -20.43
N ASP A 647 -13.57 -16.12 -19.61
CA ASP A 647 -14.93 -16.53 -20.00
C ASP A 647 -15.44 -15.77 -21.24
N LEU A 648 -16.44 -16.35 -21.92
CA LEU A 648 -17.00 -15.81 -23.15
C LEU A 648 -17.56 -14.40 -22.97
N GLU A 649 -18.12 -14.10 -21.80
CA GLU A 649 -18.73 -12.82 -21.47
C GLU A 649 -17.70 -11.68 -21.51
N SER A 650 -16.53 -11.88 -20.90
CA SER A 650 -15.44 -10.90 -20.90
C SER A 650 -14.95 -10.60 -22.32
N ARG A 651 -14.83 -11.63 -23.17
CA ARG A 651 -14.43 -11.45 -24.58
C ARG A 651 -15.48 -10.69 -25.39
N MET A 652 -16.78 -10.93 -25.12
CA MET A 652 -17.86 -10.18 -25.76
C MET A 652 -17.83 -8.70 -25.35
N ASP A 653 -17.58 -8.42 -24.07
CA ASP A 653 -17.45 -7.04 -23.59
C ASP A 653 -16.25 -6.32 -24.21
N ASP A 654 -15.11 -6.99 -24.35
CA ASP A 654 -13.95 -6.41 -25.02
C ASP A 654 -14.19 -6.15 -26.51
N ALA A 655 -14.92 -7.02 -27.21
CA ALA A 655 -15.31 -6.77 -28.59
C ALA A 655 -16.25 -5.55 -28.71
N ARG A 656 -17.17 -5.36 -27.75
CA ARG A 656 -18.04 -4.17 -27.68
C ARG A 656 -17.22 -2.90 -27.43
N ILE A 657 -16.25 -2.96 -26.52
CA ILE A 657 -15.34 -1.83 -26.25
C ILE A 657 -14.51 -1.50 -27.49
N PHE A 658 -13.95 -2.51 -28.17
CA PHE A 658 -13.21 -2.34 -29.42
C PHE A 658 -14.06 -1.66 -30.51
N LYS A 659 -15.33 -2.08 -30.67
CA LYS A 659 -16.28 -1.41 -31.56
C LYS A 659 -16.43 0.07 -31.20
N GLN A 660 -16.65 0.37 -29.92
CA GLN A 660 -16.89 1.73 -29.44
C GLN A 660 -15.67 2.63 -29.68
N ILE A 661 -14.47 2.13 -29.38
CA ILE A 661 -13.20 2.84 -29.61
C ILE A 661 -13.04 3.21 -31.08
N ASN A 662 -13.17 2.22 -31.99
CA ASN A 662 -12.94 2.48 -33.40
C ASN A 662 -14.06 3.31 -34.03
N THR A 663 -15.31 3.15 -33.57
CA THR A 663 -16.42 4.03 -33.96
C THR A 663 -16.14 5.48 -33.57
N PHE A 664 -15.60 5.71 -32.37
CA PHE A 664 -15.19 7.03 -31.91
C PHE A 664 -14.02 7.59 -32.74
N ARG A 665 -12.99 6.80 -33.02
CA ARG A 665 -11.86 7.20 -33.88
C ARG A 665 -12.32 7.63 -35.28
N ILE A 666 -13.21 6.86 -35.89
CA ILE A 666 -13.81 7.19 -37.20
C ILE A 666 -14.53 8.54 -37.12
N ALA A 667 -15.41 8.71 -36.13
CA ALA A 667 -16.17 9.95 -35.95
C ALA A 667 -15.29 11.17 -35.63
N ALA A 668 -14.24 10.98 -34.83
CA ALA A 668 -13.29 12.03 -34.51
C ALA A 668 -12.47 12.46 -35.73
N ALA A 669 -12.04 11.50 -36.57
CA ALA A 669 -11.31 11.78 -37.81
C ALA A 669 -12.19 12.45 -38.88
N ASP A 670 -13.45 12.04 -39.01
CA ASP A 670 -14.47 12.67 -39.85
C ASP A 670 -14.67 14.14 -39.45
N VAL A 671 -14.94 14.39 -38.17
CA VAL A 671 -15.14 15.74 -37.61
C VAL A 671 -13.88 16.61 -37.70
N ALA A 672 -12.69 16.04 -37.60
CA ALA A 672 -11.43 16.75 -37.77
C ALA A 672 -11.08 17.04 -39.25
N GLY A 673 -11.88 16.56 -40.21
CA GLY A 673 -11.61 16.70 -41.65
C GLY A 673 -10.44 15.84 -42.14
N LEU A 674 -10.01 14.86 -41.35
CA LEU A 674 -8.90 13.94 -41.65
C LEU A 674 -9.37 12.70 -42.42
N LEU A 675 -10.67 12.39 -42.37
CA LEU A 675 -11.29 11.30 -43.12
C LEU A 675 -12.33 11.87 -44.10
N PRO A 676 -12.21 11.63 -45.42
CA PRO A 676 -13.24 12.03 -46.37
C PRO A 676 -14.58 11.36 -46.05
N LEU A 677 -15.69 12.09 -46.16
CA LEU A 677 -17.04 11.56 -45.92
C LEU A 677 -17.32 10.26 -46.68
N MET A 678 -16.85 10.16 -47.93
CA MET A 678 -17.01 8.96 -48.78
C MET A 678 -16.27 7.72 -48.25
N LYS A 679 -15.38 7.86 -47.26
CA LYS A 679 -14.62 6.78 -46.64
C LYS A 679 -15.13 6.38 -45.26
N VAL A 680 -16.06 7.13 -44.68
CA VAL A 680 -16.65 6.82 -43.38
C VAL A 680 -17.39 5.48 -43.43
N SER A 681 -18.23 5.27 -44.44
CA SER A 681 -19.00 4.02 -44.61
C SER A 681 -18.11 2.80 -44.88
N ASP A 682 -17.04 2.97 -45.67
CA ASP A 682 -16.03 1.93 -45.89
C ASP A 682 -15.43 1.47 -44.54
N CYS A 683 -14.99 2.43 -43.70
CA CYS A 683 -14.35 2.15 -42.43
C CYS A 683 -15.31 1.47 -41.44
N LEU A 684 -16.56 1.92 -41.39
CA LEU A 684 -17.59 1.31 -40.54
C LEU A 684 -17.92 -0.11 -41.01
N THR A 685 -17.93 -0.35 -42.33
CA THR A 685 -18.08 -1.69 -42.90
C THR A 685 -16.91 -2.60 -42.54
N TYR A 686 -15.66 -2.14 -42.70
CA TYR A 686 -14.49 -2.92 -42.32
C TYR A 686 -14.48 -3.27 -40.83
N LEU A 687 -14.87 -2.33 -39.97
CA LEU A 687 -15.02 -2.58 -38.53
C LEU A 687 -16.07 -3.68 -38.26
N ALA A 688 -17.23 -3.62 -38.92
CA ALA A 688 -18.28 -4.62 -38.77
C ALA A 688 -17.80 -6.01 -39.23
N GLU A 689 -17.15 -6.12 -40.38
CA GLU A 689 -16.62 -7.38 -40.90
C GLU A 689 -15.57 -8.01 -39.96
N VAL A 690 -14.66 -7.19 -39.41
CA VAL A 690 -13.64 -7.67 -38.46
C VAL A 690 -14.29 -8.21 -37.18
N ILE A 691 -15.29 -7.52 -36.65
CA ILE A 691 -16.01 -7.97 -35.46
C ILE A 691 -16.79 -9.26 -35.74
N LEU A 692 -17.45 -9.37 -36.91
CA LEU A 692 -18.19 -10.58 -37.32
C LEU A 692 -17.26 -11.79 -37.46
N GLN A 693 -16.11 -11.61 -38.10
CA GLN A 693 -15.10 -12.65 -38.23
C GLN A 693 -14.65 -13.15 -36.85
N HIS A 694 -14.42 -12.23 -35.90
CA HIS A 694 -14.02 -12.62 -34.55
C HIS A 694 -15.16 -13.28 -33.76
N ALA A 695 -16.40 -12.82 -33.92
CA ALA A 695 -17.57 -13.44 -33.30
C ALA A 695 -17.76 -14.89 -33.77
N LEU A 696 -17.52 -15.16 -35.06
CA LEU A 696 -17.52 -16.52 -35.61
C LEU A 696 -16.42 -17.37 -34.95
N GLU A 697 -15.18 -16.87 -34.87
CA GLU A 697 -14.06 -17.56 -34.22
C GLU A 697 -14.33 -17.90 -32.75
N MET A 698 -14.90 -16.93 -32.02
CA MET A 698 -15.28 -17.08 -30.61
C MET A 698 -16.39 -18.12 -30.40
N SER A 699 -17.33 -18.22 -31.33
CA SER A 699 -18.46 -19.14 -31.23
C SER A 699 -18.08 -20.55 -31.69
N TRP A 700 -17.18 -20.66 -32.67
CA TRP A 700 -16.75 -21.93 -33.25
C TRP A 700 -16.01 -22.80 -32.23
N THR A 701 -15.03 -22.23 -31.51
CA THR A 701 -14.14 -23.01 -30.63
C THR A 701 -14.92 -23.78 -29.54
N PRO A 702 -15.82 -23.16 -28.76
CA PRO A 702 -16.60 -23.86 -27.75
C PRO A 702 -17.59 -24.89 -28.33
N LEU A 703 -18.14 -24.62 -29.53
CA LEU A 703 -19.04 -25.56 -30.20
C LEU A 703 -18.29 -26.83 -30.63
N VAL A 704 -17.08 -26.68 -31.20
CA VAL A 704 -16.24 -27.82 -31.58
C VAL A 704 -15.75 -28.59 -30.36
N GLU A 705 -15.36 -27.90 -29.28
CA GLU A 705 -14.98 -28.57 -28.02
C GLU A 705 -16.13 -29.39 -27.43
N LYS A 706 -17.38 -28.91 -27.58
CA LYS A 706 -18.57 -29.58 -27.01
C LYS A 706 -19.14 -30.69 -27.90
N TYR A 707 -19.12 -30.51 -29.22
CA TYR A 707 -19.84 -31.37 -30.17
C TYR A 707 -18.94 -32.04 -31.22
N GLY A 708 -17.66 -31.69 -31.28
CA GLY A 708 -16.74 -32.15 -32.33
C GLY A 708 -16.83 -31.32 -33.61
N LEU A 709 -16.01 -31.68 -34.60
CA LEU A 709 -16.02 -31.05 -35.93
C LEU A 709 -17.19 -31.58 -36.78
N PRO A 710 -17.91 -30.74 -37.54
CA PRO A 710 -18.92 -31.20 -38.49
C PRO A 710 -18.32 -32.10 -39.59
N ASP A 711 -19.01 -33.20 -39.91
CA ASP A 711 -18.64 -34.10 -41.00
C ASP A 711 -18.63 -33.35 -42.34
N GLY A 712 -17.51 -33.42 -43.06
CA GLY A 712 -17.33 -32.79 -44.37
C GLY A 712 -16.44 -31.54 -44.41
N CYS A 713 -15.99 -31.01 -43.26
CA CYS A 713 -15.02 -29.90 -43.19
C CYS A 713 -13.58 -30.36 -43.54
N ARG A 714 -13.37 -30.98 -44.71
CA ARG A 714 -12.05 -31.47 -45.15
C ARG A 714 -11.25 -30.34 -45.81
N GLY A 715 -10.44 -29.64 -45.02
CA GLY A 715 -9.45 -28.66 -45.50
C GLY A 715 -9.86 -27.19 -45.39
N GLU A 716 -11.11 -26.91 -45.00
CA GLU A 716 -11.56 -25.55 -44.69
C GLU A 716 -11.55 -25.28 -43.19
N LYS A 717 -11.25 -24.03 -42.78
CA LYS A 717 -11.12 -23.66 -41.36
C LYS A 717 -12.45 -23.72 -40.60
N TYR A 718 -13.58 -23.44 -41.26
CA TYR A 718 -14.91 -23.37 -40.62
C TYR A 718 -16.04 -24.11 -41.36
N GLY A 719 -16.03 -24.21 -42.70
CA GLY A 719 -17.16 -24.78 -43.45
C GLY A 719 -18.50 -24.03 -43.24
N PHE A 720 -18.44 -22.77 -42.82
CA PHE A 720 -19.57 -21.90 -42.48
C PHE A 720 -19.36 -20.53 -43.10
N ALA A 721 -20.42 -19.91 -43.62
CA ALA A 721 -20.37 -18.60 -44.25
C ALA A 721 -21.43 -17.67 -43.65
N LEU A 722 -21.08 -16.39 -43.52
CA LEU A 722 -22.00 -15.32 -43.20
C LEU A 722 -22.19 -14.50 -44.47
N ILE A 723 -23.44 -14.36 -44.93
CA ILE A 723 -23.76 -13.58 -46.13
C ILE A 723 -24.36 -12.25 -45.72
N ALA A 724 -23.66 -11.16 -46.04
CA ALA A 724 -24.10 -9.81 -45.77
C ALA A 724 -25.11 -9.31 -46.81
N TYR A 725 -26.22 -8.76 -46.34
CA TYR A 725 -27.23 -8.06 -47.13
C TYR A 725 -27.29 -6.57 -46.73
N GLY A 726 -28.19 -5.82 -47.38
CA GLY A 726 -28.51 -4.46 -47.01
C GLY A 726 -27.30 -3.52 -47.03
N LYS A 727 -27.20 -2.67 -46.00
CA LYS A 727 -26.14 -1.66 -45.91
C LYS A 727 -24.75 -2.26 -45.75
N LEU A 728 -24.62 -3.40 -45.06
CA LEU A 728 -23.33 -4.09 -44.92
C LEU A 728 -22.86 -4.63 -46.27
N GLY A 729 -23.75 -5.29 -47.02
CA GLY A 729 -23.44 -5.81 -48.36
C GLY A 729 -23.13 -4.70 -49.38
N GLY A 730 -23.72 -3.52 -49.21
CA GLY A 730 -23.49 -2.35 -50.07
C GLY A 730 -22.31 -1.45 -49.67
N LEU A 731 -21.60 -1.73 -48.57
CA LEU A 731 -20.58 -0.83 -47.97
C LEU A 731 -21.14 0.54 -47.52
N GLU A 732 -22.41 0.60 -47.12
CA GLU A 732 -23.15 1.82 -46.79
C GLU A 732 -23.48 1.94 -45.29
N LEU A 733 -22.68 1.33 -44.42
CA LEU A 733 -22.92 1.44 -42.97
C LEU A 733 -22.72 2.87 -42.47
N GLY A 734 -23.73 3.41 -41.79
CA GLY A 734 -23.62 4.59 -40.91
C GLY A 734 -23.49 4.20 -39.42
N TYR A 735 -23.15 5.17 -38.56
CA TYR A 735 -22.83 4.97 -37.13
C TYR A 735 -23.89 4.25 -36.29
N GLY A 736 -25.16 4.26 -36.71
CA GLY A 736 -26.28 3.60 -36.02
C GLY A 736 -26.92 2.47 -36.82
N SER A 737 -26.22 1.89 -37.80
CA SER A 737 -26.77 0.85 -38.68
C SER A 737 -26.82 -0.52 -38.03
N ASP A 738 -27.83 -1.29 -38.40
CA ASP A 738 -27.94 -2.73 -38.10
C ASP A 738 -27.15 -3.56 -39.12
N LEU A 739 -26.93 -4.85 -38.82
CA LEU A 739 -26.25 -5.81 -39.70
C LEU A 739 -27.25 -6.86 -40.19
N ASP A 740 -27.52 -6.87 -41.50
CA ASP A 740 -28.40 -7.85 -42.15
C ASP A 740 -27.56 -9.07 -42.60
N LEU A 741 -27.72 -10.21 -41.93
CA LEU A 741 -26.90 -11.41 -42.13
C LEU A 741 -27.75 -12.66 -42.34
N VAL A 742 -27.30 -13.53 -43.24
CA VAL A 742 -27.80 -14.91 -43.42
C VAL A 742 -26.69 -15.91 -43.10
#